data_AF-A0A8T0IJU9-F1
#
_entry.id   AF-A0A8T0IJU9-F1
#
_cell.length_a   1.000
_cell.length_b   1.000
_cell.length_c   1.000
_cell.angle_alpha   90.00
_cell.angle_beta   90.00
_cell.angle_gamma   90.00
#
_symmetry.space_group_name_H-M   'P 1'
#
loop_
_entity.id
_entity.type
_entity.pdbx_description
1 polymer ?
#
loop_
_entity_poly.entity_id
_entity_poly.type
_entity_poly.pdbx_seq_one_letter_code
_entity_poly.pdbx_strand_id
1 'polypeptide(L)'
;MEDQSAALQVDTARQAVLAALDWQSSPDARQQALAYIESLKSGDVHNLATVGFGLVKPELPLEVRLIGLKLLQHMIRMRWENLSTEGRQQMTAMAGNLLQESANPNEKWTLKNRVAGLMAEVARREGPPLWKDMLPALFALGSNSALHAELVAMFFRLLPEDVTVHNEDLDGERRRQLLQGLTQTLPETLPFLYKLLDQHFGAAMAAVEQNQMESAKQHAAAVTAALNAVIAYAEWAPVVSLANYGLIQACGFLLSAVEFQTSACEVFRLMAGRRRPVDESVGNYDIAMEGVFDTLCNASKAYFSELNKRAASGEEMDEESDFGECLCEAMVALGQQNLHCVARNDSKVTTYLHQMLCFLQHPKLALHSIALPLWTTLLRESSLAMSTTDQQGLTDKEKEKRSHAVSISQDFCAVLLDIAFQRLLIKDGGDGSAESETWIQEFSSASDFSQFRSRLVELVRHVSSQQPVLAASKVAERLQLTFSSSTFESVSSKEVTILETTQTYLENIMSGIPEKVMAVALATTAPSNELRTILEGILQRLLMVEWKGPILVELHTRHFDAMGPYFKHAPAAIPVVVDKLFKLLTSLPVTREFGDTEKDTMRARLQVCTSFLRLARAGDVAMLPYMQGIAETMTSFHGQGLMVRSELNLLGESLLIVGSAVGGEQQVQVLEWLFGPMQQQWILPAWQEKYLSSPASLVRLLTQDVSIGDAHEEMWSMYHTVTFFERALRRCTNPSGKASSGPSATADNVDMDAAAMPASNHAMIPHLAWMFSPLLKLLRCMHALWSPSVATTLPMQVQGALAMADAEQASLLGDLATNRGSAGASAMTETKSDSENNKVKEIRTWLKGVRDAGYNILGLSATRIGEGFFVDVDGRPAALATALLENIQHMELHHIRQLLHLVIIPVVKMCPITLWDPWLRQLLPPVLVHCHRVLTTAWTSLIKEGSVKIPDNWSVSTSNQNSTQEIKSEVIKEKLLRDLTRETCQLLSTASSPALNIRTTPQDGVEGDGGGMEVAGSPFNPATSLIWFLMQHGDAATAALHVGIEALEWPDSESVHKALVFCAAVANVAALVSDSYQLQEVVGKDMFSSAIRALMLESNASAQAELVGLLRDIYLRLGSRHSTPRQVLLALPSITPDTLSAFEAALHKTSSAKEQRQHIKAFLLSAGGDQLKALIPQKNTNVITNVTNRVTAGHFSERASRHEREDFGSIGLAAII
;
A
#
# COMPACT_ATOMS: atom_id res chain seq x y z
N MET A 1 26.66 -12.55 -60.83
CA MET A 1 27.00 -11.25 -60.20
C MET A 1 26.21 -11.04 -58.92
N GLU A 2 24.94 -11.45 -58.82
CA GLU A 2 24.13 -11.32 -57.60
C GLU A 2 24.70 -12.11 -56.39
N ASP A 3 25.15 -13.35 -56.56
CA ASP A 3 25.76 -14.14 -55.45
C ASP A 3 27.05 -13.54 -54.86
N GLN A 4 27.85 -12.83 -55.66
CA GLN A 4 29.07 -12.17 -55.19
C GLN A 4 28.76 -10.89 -54.39
N SER A 5 27.69 -10.20 -54.74
CA SER A 5 27.22 -9.02 -54.01
C SER A 5 26.63 -9.41 -52.65
N ALA A 6 25.88 -10.50 -52.58
CA ALA A 6 25.31 -11.03 -51.34
C ALA A 6 26.39 -11.48 -50.34
N ALA A 7 27.45 -12.17 -50.81
CA ALA A 7 28.56 -12.60 -49.96
C ALA A 7 29.31 -11.41 -49.32
N LEU A 8 29.54 -10.35 -50.09
CA LEU A 8 30.21 -9.13 -49.62
C LEU A 8 29.40 -8.42 -48.52
N GLN A 9 28.07 -8.40 -48.65
CA GLN A 9 27.18 -7.79 -47.66
C GLN A 9 27.13 -8.58 -46.35
N VAL A 10 27.14 -9.91 -46.41
CA VAL A 10 27.21 -10.79 -45.23
C VAL A 10 28.54 -10.58 -44.48
N ASP A 11 29.66 -10.48 -45.20
CA ASP A 11 30.97 -10.22 -44.59
C ASP A 11 31.06 -8.84 -43.94
N THR A 12 30.48 -7.82 -44.59
CA THR A 12 30.41 -6.46 -44.03
C THR A 12 29.55 -6.44 -42.75
N ALA A 13 28.42 -7.16 -42.74
CA ALA A 13 27.57 -7.30 -41.56
C ALA A 13 28.26 -8.05 -40.42
N ARG A 14 29.03 -9.11 -40.74
CA ARG A 14 29.84 -9.83 -39.76
C ARG A 14 30.87 -8.91 -39.09
N GLN A 15 31.59 -8.10 -39.87
CA GLN A 15 32.58 -7.16 -39.33
C GLN A 15 31.93 -6.05 -38.49
N ALA A 16 30.78 -5.53 -38.93
CA ALA A 16 30.01 -4.56 -38.15
C ALA A 16 29.58 -5.13 -36.79
N VAL A 17 29.09 -6.38 -36.76
CA VAL A 17 28.70 -7.04 -35.52
C VAL A 17 29.89 -7.20 -34.55
N LEU A 18 31.04 -7.66 -35.05
CA LEU A 18 32.24 -7.82 -34.22
C LEU A 18 32.74 -6.48 -33.67
N ALA A 19 32.73 -5.42 -34.50
CA ALA A 19 33.12 -4.07 -34.07
C ALA A 19 32.14 -3.46 -33.05
N ALA A 20 30.84 -3.77 -33.14
CA ALA A 20 29.85 -3.29 -32.18
C ALA A 20 29.97 -3.95 -30.79
N LEU A 21 30.37 -5.22 -30.73
CA LEU A 21 30.47 -5.99 -29.49
C LEU A 21 31.85 -5.93 -28.83
N ASP A 22 32.89 -5.59 -29.58
CA ASP A 22 34.25 -5.49 -29.06
C ASP A 22 34.45 -4.23 -28.20
N TRP A 23 34.86 -4.43 -26.95
CA TRP A 23 35.14 -3.34 -26.01
C TRP A 23 36.42 -2.56 -26.37
N GLN A 24 37.30 -3.13 -27.21
CA GLN A 24 38.51 -2.48 -27.71
C GLN A 24 38.23 -1.55 -28.92
N SER A 25 37.03 -1.62 -29.50
CA SER A 25 36.63 -0.79 -30.62
C SER A 25 36.30 0.65 -30.19
N SER A 26 36.76 1.63 -30.99
CA SER A 26 36.52 3.06 -30.71
C SER A 26 35.03 3.40 -30.64
N PRO A 27 34.62 4.43 -29.86
CA PRO A 27 33.23 4.87 -29.81
C PRO A 27 32.64 5.17 -31.21
N ASP A 28 33.43 5.80 -32.09
CA ASP A 28 33.01 6.14 -33.46
C ASP A 28 32.80 4.88 -34.31
N ALA A 29 33.69 3.89 -34.22
CA ALA A 29 33.54 2.62 -34.94
C ALA A 29 32.31 1.83 -34.44
N ARG A 30 32.04 1.84 -33.13
CA ARG A 30 30.83 1.23 -32.56
C ARG A 30 29.56 1.94 -33.01
N GLN A 31 29.57 3.27 -33.08
CA GLN A 31 28.43 4.06 -33.57
C GLN A 31 28.16 3.79 -35.06
N GLN A 32 29.21 3.70 -35.89
CA GLN A 32 29.09 3.36 -37.30
C GLN A 32 28.57 1.93 -37.51
N ALA A 33 29.08 0.97 -36.74
CA ALA A 33 28.61 -0.41 -36.75
C ALA A 33 27.12 -0.54 -36.37
N LEU A 34 26.69 0.15 -35.31
CA LEU A 34 25.29 0.16 -34.89
C LEU A 34 24.40 0.85 -35.92
N ALA A 35 24.84 1.98 -36.49
CA ALA A 35 24.12 2.66 -37.56
C ALA A 35 23.95 1.78 -38.80
N TYR A 36 24.96 0.99 -39.16
CA TYR A 36 24.86 0.02 -40.24
C TYR A 36 23.84 -1.09 -39.93
N ILE A 37 23.85 -1.66 -38.72
CA ILE A 37 22.88 -2.68 -38.31
C ILE A 37 21.44 -2.13 -38.31
N GLU A 38 21.23 -0.88 -37.88
CA GLU A 38 19.92 -0.22 -37.98
C GLU A 38 19.51 0.09 -39.43
N SER A 39 20.48 0.41 -40.30
CA SER A 39 20.22 0.57 -41.74
C SER A 39 19.75 -0.73 -42.40
N LEU A 40 20.26 -1.90 -41.95
CA LEU A 40 19.80 -3.20 -42.42
C LEU A 40 18.36 -3.51 -41.99
N LYS A 41 17.96 -3.13 -40.77
CA LYS A 41 16.57 -3.31 -40.28
C LYS A 41 15.56 -2.42 -41.01
N SER A 42 16.00 -1.24 -41.46
CA SER A 42 15.15 -0.27 -42.17
C SER A 42 15.19 -0.39 -43.69
N GLY A 43 16.18 -1.09 -44.24
CA GLY A 43 16.39 -1.31 -45.67
C GLY A 43 15.52 -2.38 -46.31
N ASP A 44 15.99 -2.91 -47.45
CA ASP A 44 15.26 -3.90 -48.26
C ASP A 44 15.13 -5.26 -47.54
N VAL A 45 13.92 -5.83 -47.59
CA VAL A 45 13.54 -7.08 -46.91
C VAL A 45 14.32 -8.27 -47.46
N HIS A 46 14.60 -8.30 -48.77
CA HIS A 46 15.37 -9.38 -49.37
C HIS A 46 16.84 -9.38 -48.93
N ASN A 47 17.42 -8.19 -48.79
CA ASN A 47 18.78 -8.02 -48.27
C ASN A 47 18.85 -8.37 -46.77
N LEU A 48 17.85 -7.99 -45.98
CA LEU A 48 17.75 -8.36 -44.57
C LEU A 48 17.66 -9.87 -44.37
N ALA A 49 16.84 -10.56 -45.17
CA ALA A 49 16.74 -12.02 -45.14
C ALA A 49 18.07 -12.68 -45.52
N THR A 50 18.67 -12.25 -46.64
CA THR A 50 19.95 -12.80 -47.15
C THR A 50 21.09 -12.61 -46.15
N VAL A 51 21.20 -11.42 -45.55
CA VAL A 51 22.20 -11.14 -44.52
C VAL A 51 21.90 -11.92 -43.24
N GLY A 52 20.64 -11.95 -42.78
CA GLY A 52 20.23 -12.71 -41.61
C GLY A 52 20.59 -14.20 -41.71
N PHE A 53 20.27 -14.84 -42.84
CA PHE A 53 20.61 -16.25 -43.08
C PHE A 53 22.11 -16.47 -43.26
N GLY A 54 22.80 -15.56 -43.94
CA GLY A 54 24.26 -15.62 -44.12
C GLY A 54 25.03 -15.61 -42.79
N LEU A 55 24.49 -14.94 -41.76
CA LEU A 55 25.09 -14.82 -40.44
C LEU A 55 24.79 -16.01 -39.49
N VAL A 56 23.81 -16.87 -39.81
CA VAL A 56 23.38 -17.99 -38.95
C VAL A 56 24.19 -19.28 -39.18
N LYS A 57 25.04 -19.30 -40.21
CA LYS A 57 25.88 -20.46 -40.58
C LYS A 57 26.72 -21.00 -39.40
N PRO A 58 26.88 -22.33 -39.29
CA PRO A 58 27.54 -22.97 -38.14
C PRO A 58 29.02 -22.60 -37.99
N GLU A 59 29.67 -22.16 -39.07
CA GLU A 59 31.09 -21.78 -39.11
C GLU A 59 31.39 -20.43 -38.43
N LEU A 60 30.36 -19.64 -38.09
CA LEU A 60 30.50 -18.30 -37.53
C LEU A 60 30.46 -18.29 -35.99
N PRO A 61 31.08 -17.28 -35.34
CA PRO A 61 31.02 -17.10 -33.89
C PRO A 61 29.58 -17.00 -33.36
N LEU A 62 29.36 -17.46 -32.12
CA LEU A 62 28.04 -17.50 -31.50
C LEU A 62 27.36 -16.11 -31.47
N GLU A 63 28.13 -15.07 -31.19
CA GLU A 63 27.66 -13.69 -31.08
C GLU A 63 27.08 -13.19 -32.41
N VAL A 64 27.74 -13.57 -33.51
CA VAL A 64 27.33 -13.24 -34.89
C VAL A 64 26.06 -14.00 -35.26
N ARG A 65 26.00 -15.30 -34.94
CA ARG A 65 24.81 -16.15 -35.18
C ARG A 65 23.59 -15.64 -34.41
N LEU A 66 23.77 -15.21 -33.16
CA LEU A 66 22.69 -14.64 -32.35
C LEU A 66 22.16 -13.32 -32.90
N ILE A 67 23.02 -12.46 -33.45
CA ILE A 67 22.56 -11.22 -34.09
C ILE A 67 21.88 -11.51 -35.43
N GLY A 68 22.37 -12.49 -36.21
CA GLY A 68 21.68 -12.99 -37.39
C GLY A 68 20.25 -13.43 -37.08
N LEU A 69 20.06 -14.24 -36.03
CA LEU A 69 18.72 -14.63 -35.58
C LEU A 69 17.89 -13.44 -35.10
N LYS A 70 18.46 -12.46 -34.41
CA LYS A 70 17.74 -11.22 -34.01
C LYS A 70 17.29 -10.39 -35.22
N LEU A 71 18.06 -10.37 -36.30
CA LEU A 71 17.67 -9.70 -37.55
C LEU A 71 16.49 -10.42 -38.23
N LEU A 72 16.54 -11.76 -38.28
CA LEU A 72 15.42 -12.57 -38.76
C LEU A 72 14.17 -12.41 -37.88
N GLN A 73 14.35 -12.37 -36.56
CA GLN A 73 13.30 -12.10 -35.57
C GLN A 73 12.66 -10.71 -35.81
N HIS A 74 13.48 -9.67 -36.04
CA HIS A 74 12.98 -8.34 -36.37
C HIS A 74 12.17 -8.32 -37.67
N MET A 75 12.61 -9.06 -38.68
CA MET A 75 11.90 -9.19 -39.94
C MET A 75 10.50 -9.81 -39.74
N ILE A 76 10.40 -10.88 -38.94
CA ILE A 76 9.13 -11.54 -38.62
C ILE A 76 8.24 -10.68 -37.71
N ARG A 77 8.81 -9.94 -36.77
CA ARG A 77 8.01 -9.08 -35.87
C ARG A 77 7.50 -7.82 -36.56
N MET A 78 8.33 -7.15 -37.36
CA MET A 78 8.06 -5.78 -37.81
C MET A 78 7.77 -5.68 -39.31
N ARG A 79 8.20 -6.66 -40.12
CA ARG A 79 8.16 -6.58 -41.59
C ARG A 79 7.45 -7.79 -42.25
N TRP A 80 6.74 -8.61 -41.48
CA TRP A 80 6.07 -9.82 -41.98
C TRP A 80 5.08 -9.54 -43.10
N GLU A 81 4.32 -8.44 -42.99
CA GLU A 81 3.32 -8.08 -44.01
C GLU A 81 3.93 -7.68 -45.35
N ASN A 82 5.19 -7.24 -45.36
CA ASN A 82 5.90 -6.85 -46.58
C ASN A 82 6.44 -8.05 -47.38
N LEU A 83 6.40 -9.26 -46.81
CA LEU A 83 6.80 -10.49 -47.50
C LEU A 83 5.66 -11.01 -48.39
N SER A 84 6.01 -11.42 -49.61
CA SER A 84 5.09 -12.16 -50.49
C SER A 84 4.68 -13.49 -49.85
N THR A 85 3.54 -14.05 -50.24
CA THR A 85 3.08 -15.37 -49.75
C THR A 85 4.11 -16.47 -49.97
N GLU A 86 4.82 -16.44 -51.11
CA GLU A 86 5.94 -17.33 -51.40
C GLU A 86 7.15 -17.08 -50.48
N GLY A 87 7.47 -15.82 -50.20
CA GLY A 87 8.53 -15.44 -49.25
C GLY A 87 8.22 -15.89 -47.82
N ARG A 88 6.97 -15.83 -47.39
CA ARG A 88 6.53 -16.34 -46.06
C ARG A 88 6.68 -17.86 -45.97
N GLN A 89 6.27 -18.60 -47.01
CA GLN A 89 6.46 -20.05 -47.08
C GLN A 89 7.94 -20.45 -47.07
N GLN A 90 8.79 -19.72 -47.80
CA GLN A 90 10.24 -19.93 -47.77
C GLN A 90 10.82 -19.67 -46.37
N MET A 91 10.41 -18.59 -45.70
CA MET A 91 10.81 -18.31 -44.32
C MET A 91 10.40 -19.41 -43.33
N THR A 92 9.19 -19.96 -43.45
CA THR A 92 8.72 -21.06 -42.61
C THR A 92 9.52 -22.34 -42.85
N ALA A 93 9.77 -22.70 -44.11
CA ALA A 93 10.58 -23.87 -44.45
C ALA A 93 12.03 -23.72 -43.95
N MET A 94 12.62 -22.53 -44.07
CA MET A 94 13.97 -22.24 -43.59
C MET A 94 14.06 -22.27 -42.06
N ALA A 95 13.09 -21.70 -41.34
CA ALA A 95 13.04 -21.77 -39.89
C ALA A 95 12.90 -23.24 -39.39
N GLY A 96 12.12 -24.06 -40.09
CA GLY A 96 12.03 -25.50 -39.84
C GLY A 96 13.35 -26.25 -40.08
N ASN A 97 14.06 -25.93 -41.16
CA ASN A 97 15.38 -26.51 -41.44
C ASN A 97 16.42 -26.10 -40.39
N LEU A 98 16.44 -24.82 -39.98
CA LEU A 98 17.33 -24.35 -38.91
C LEU A 98 17.03 -25.05 -37.58
N LEU A 99 15.76 -25.32 -37.28
CA LEU A 99 15.37 -26.09 -36.09
C LEU A 99 15.97 -27.51 -36.15
N GLN A 100 15.88 -28.19 -37.29
CA GLN A 100 16.45 -29.52 -37.47
C GLN A 100 17.99 -29.52 -37.44
N GLU A 101 18.63 -28.55 -38.08
CA GLU A 101 20.10 -28.42 -38.12
C GLU A 101 20.70 -28.07 -36.76
N SER A 102 19.95 -27.39 -35.90
CA SER A 102 20.39 -26.97 -34.55
C SER A 102 20.37 -28.09 -33.50
N ALA A 103 20.00 -29.31 -33.89
CA ALA A 103 19.93 -30.47 -33.01
C ALA A 103 21.33 -31.10 -32.77
N ASN A 104 22.29 -30.29 -32.33
CA ASN A 104 23.67 -30.71 -32.07
C ASN A 104 23.97 -30.73 -30.55
N PRO A 105 24.75 -31.72 -30.05
CA PRO A 105 25.18 -31.76 -28.63
C PRO A 105 26.02 -30.55 -28.21
N ASN A 106 26.85 -30.02 -29.12
CA ASN A 106 27.81 -28.95 -28.85
C ASN A 106 27.20 -27.54 -28.96
N GLU A 107 25.93 -27.43 -29.31
CA GLU A 107 25.26 -26.15 -29.54
C GLU A 107 24.75 -25.58 -28.22
N LYS A 108 25.12 -24.32 -27.93
CA LYS A 108 24.73 -23.66 -26.67
C LYS A 108 23.21 -23.48 -26.60
N TRP A 109 22.66 -23.66 -25.40
CA TRP A 109 21.23 -23.48 -25.10
C TRP A 109 20.64 -22.16 -25.62
N THR A 110 21.39 -21.05 -25.51
CA THR A 110 20.94 -19.72 -25.96
C THR A 110 20.57 -19.68 -27.44
N LEU A 111 21.27 -20.46 -28.25
CA LEU A 111 21.04 -20.53 -29.69
C LEU A 111 19.84 -21.43 -30.01
N LYS A 112 19.78 -22.61 -29.39
CA LYS A 112 18.62 -23.53 -29.45
C LYS A 112 17.31 -22.81 -29.12
N ASN A 113 17.30 -22.06 -28.00
CA ASN A 113 16.15 -21.29 -27.55
C ASN A 113 15.75 -20.17 -28.55
N ARG A 114 16.74 -19.50 -29.18
CA ARG A 114 16.46 -18.45 -30.19
C ARG A 114 15.95 -19.01 -31.51
N VAL A 115 16.43 -20.18 -31.94
CA VAL A 115 15.92 -20.87 -33.14
C VAL A 115 14.49 -21.38 -32.91
N ALA A 116 14.23 -22.00 -31.76
CA ALA A 116 12.87 -22.41 -31.38
C ALA A 116 11.92 -21.20 -31.28
N GLY A 117 12.38 -20.07 -30.73
CA GLY A 117 11.63 -18.83 -30.67
C GLY A 117 11.34 -18.21 -32.04
N LEU A 118 12.28 -18.28 -32.98
CA LEU A 118 12.05 -17.85 -34.37
C LEU A 118 10.88 -18.63 -34.99
N MET A 119 10.85 -19.96 -34.78
CA MET A 119 9.76 -20.80 -35.27
C MET A 119 8.42 -20.49 -34.57
N ALA A 120 8.44 -20.25 -33.26
CA ALA A 120 7.27 -19.83 -32.49
C ALA A 120 6.70 -18.48 -32.98
N GLU A 121 7.56 -17.55 -33.39
CA GLU A 121 7.12 -16.26 -33.94
C GLU A 121 6.52 -16.37 -35.33
N VAL A 122 7.09 -17.19 -36.21
CA VAL A 122 6.49 -17.50 -37.53
C VAL A 122 5.10 -18.08 -37.33
N ALA A 123 4.99 -19.05 -36.41
CA ALA A 123 3.72 -19.61 -36.00
C ALA A 123 2.77 -18.49 -35.51
N ARG A 124 3.16 -17.68 -34.53
CA ARG A 124 2.35 -16.58 -33.97
C ARG A 124 1.84 -15.60 -35.04
N ARG A 125 2.65 -15.29 -36.06
CA ARG A 125 2.30 -14.32 -37.12
C ARG A 125 1.32 -14.87 -38.14
N GLU A 126 1.48 -16.10 -38.62
CA GLU A 126 0.54 -16.71 -39.58
C GLU A 126 -0.76 -17.17 -38.90
N GLY A 127 -0.65 -17.78 -37.71
CA GLY A 127 -1.77 -18.16 -36.87
C GLY A 127 -2.21 -19.63 -37.01
N PRO A 128 -3.44 -19.97 -36.57
CA PRO A 128 -3.90 -21.35 -36.41
C PRO A 128 -3.84 -22.30 -37.61
N PRO A 129 -4.04 -21.88 -38.89
CA PRO A 129 -4.00 -22.82 -40.01
C PRO A 129 -2.59 -23.41 -40.19
N LEU A 130 -1.54 -22.58 -40.15
CA LEU A 130 -0.17 -23.03 -40.27
C LEU A 130 0.24 -23.96 -39.11
N TRP A 131 -0.24 -23.70 -37.90
CA TRP A 131 0.06 -24.55 -36.74
C TRP A 131 -0.41 -25.98 -36.97
N LYS A 132 -1.66 -26.14 -37.39
CA LYS A 132 -2.26 -27.46 -37.64
C LYS A 132 -1.51 -28.24 -38.71
N ASP A 133 -1.03 -27.55 -39.74
CA ASP A 133 -0.24 -28.16 -40.81
C ASP A 133 1.17 -28.57 -40.34
N MET A 134 1.76 -27.81 -39.42
CA MET A 134 3.12 -28.06 -38.91
C MET A 134 3.20 -29.07 -37.77
N LEU A 135 2.16 -29.20 -36.94
CA LEU A 135 2.16 -30.06 -35.74
C LEU A 135 2.59 -31.51 -36.04
N PRO A 136 2.10 -32.19 -37.09
CA PRO A 136 2.53 -33.56 -37.40
C PRO A 136 4.04 -33.68 -37.68
N ALA A 137 4.62 -32.69 -38.37
CA ALA A 137 6.05 -32.66 -38.66
C ALA A 137 6.88 -32.44 -37.39
N LEU A 138 6.43 -31.57 -36.49
CA LEU A 138 7.08 -31.33 -35.19
C LEU A 138 6.99 -32.55 -34.27
N PHE A 139 5.87 -33.27 -34.25
CA PHE A 139 5.73 -34.50 -33.47
C PHE A 139 6.64 -35.63 -33.97
N ALA A 140 6.80 -35.76 -35.30
CA ALA A 140 7.74 -36.69 -35.90
C ALA A 140 9.18 -36.31 -35.54
N LEU A 141 9.54 -35.02 -35.65
CA LEU A 141 10.87 -34.52 -35.33
C LEU A 141 11.24 -34.77 -33.86
N GLY A 142 10.35 -34.45 -32.93
CA GLY A 142 10.57 -34.64 -31.50
C GLY A 142 10.66 -36.11 -31.08
N SER A 143 10.17 -37.05 -31.90
CA SER A 143 10.30 -38.49 -31.63
C SER A 143 11.61 -39.10 -32.13
N ASN A 144 12.46 -38.35 -32.85
CA ASN A 144 13.66 -38.88 -33.48
C ASN A 144 14.86 -39.04 -32.54
N SER A 145 15.08 -38.08 -31.63
CA SER A 145 16.21 -38.08 -30.68
C SER A 145 15.99 -37.10 -29.53
N ALA A 146 16.76 -37.24 -28.44
CA ALA A 146 16.69 -36.34 -27.28
C ALA A 146 16.92 -34.85 -27.63
N LEU A 147 17.88 -34.55 -28.52
CA LEU A 147 18.21 -33.18 -28.93
C LEU A 147 17.08 -32.53 -29.74
N HIS A 148 16.43 -33.32 -30.60
CA HIS A 148 15.27 -32.86 -31.35
C HIS A 148 14.05 -32.69 -30.45
N ALA A 149 13.86 -33.57 -29.46
CA ALA A 149 12.81 -33.44 -28.44
C ALA A 149 12.98 -32.17 -27.59
N GLU A 150 14.21 -31.84 -27.18
CA GLU A 150 14.54 -30.61 -26.46
C GLU A 150 14.09 -29.36 -27.24
N LEU A 151 14.44 -29.27 -28.53
CA LEU A 151 14.09 -28.13 -29.39
C LEU A 151 12.58 -28.02 -29.65
N VAL A 152 11.92 -29.14 -29.90
CA VAL A 152 10.46 -29.17 -30.09
C VAL A 152 9.73 -28.79 -28.80
N ALA A 153 10.22 -29.22 -27.64
CA ALA A 153 9.68 -28.79 -26.35
C ALA A 153 9.89 -27.29 -26.10
N MET A 154 11.05 -26.72 -26.46
CA MET A 154 11.26 -25.27 -26.41
C MET A 154 10.28 -24.48 -27.29
N PHE A 155 9.94 -24.99 -28.47
CA PHE A 155 8.90 -24.40 -29.32
C PHE A 155 7.53 -24.42 -28.62
N PHE A 156 7.14 -25.56 -28.06
CA PHE A 156 5.88 -25.70 -27.32
C PHE A 156 5.82 -24.88 -26.04
N ARG A 157 6.96 -24.48 -25.48
CA ARG A 157 7.05 -23.51 -24.38
C ARG A 157 6.85 -22.07 -24.86
N LEU A 158 7.61 -21.67 -25.88
CA LEU A 158 7.68 -20.27 -26.35
C LEU A 158 6.40 -19.80 -27.05
N LEU A 159 5.73 -20.67 -27.82
CA LEU A 159 4.52 -20.28 -28.56
C LEU A 159 3.37 -19.84 -27.63
N PRO A 160 2.99 -20.61 -26.58
CA PRO A 160 2.02 -20.15 -25.60
C PRO A 160 2.49 -18.90 -24.86
N GLU A 161 3.75 -18.83 -24.40
CA GLU A 161 4.30 -17.66 -23.69
C GLU A 161 4.18 -16.37 -24.51
N ASP A 162 4.46 -16.42 -25.82
CA ASP A 162 4.34 -15.27 -26.71
C ASP A 162 2.88 -14.81 -26.94
N VAL A 163 1.90 -15.67 -26.66
CA VAL A 163 0.46 -15.36 -26.81
C VAL A 163 -0.17 -14.95 -25.47
N THR A 164 0.25 -15.57 -24.36
CA THR A 164 -0.33 -15.35 -23.03
C THR A 164 0.42 -14.29 -22.24
N VAL A 165 1.77 -14.36 -22.21
CA VAL A 165 2.65 -13.52 -21.40
C VAL A 165 3.17 -12.32 -22.18
N HIS A 166 3.76 -12.53 -23.38
CA HIS A 166 4.36 -11.47 -24.20
C HIS A 166 3.42 -10.97 -25.30
N ASN A 167 2.22 -10.52 -24.93
CA ASN A 167 1.15 -10.14 -25.86
C ASN A 167 1.08 -8.64 -26.20
N GLU A 168 2.11 -7.87 -25.84
CA GLU A 168 2.10 -6.40 -25.92
C GLU A 168 1.86 -5.84 -27.33
N ASP A 169 2.20 -6.60 -28.38
CA ASP A 169 2.05 -6.23 -29.79
C ASP A 169 0.82 -6.84 -30.48
N LEU A 170 -0.07 -7.53 -29.76
CA LEU A 170 -1.26 -8.18 -30.33
C LEU A 170 -2.54 -7.39 -30.01
N ASP A 171 -3.38 -7.19 -31.02
CA ASP A 171 -4.73 -6.67 -30.84
C ASP A 171 -5.68 -7.72 -30.20
N GLY A 172 -6.76 -7.24 -29.59
CA GLY A 172 -7.67 -8.07 -28.81
C GLY A 172 -8.45 -9.11 -29.63
N GLU A 173 -8.59 -8.93 -30.95
CA GLU A 173 -9.24 -9.90 -31.83
C GLU A 173 -8.25 -10.98 -32.28
N ARG A 174 -7.04 -10.59 -32.71
CA ARG A 174 -5.97 -11.54 -33.02
C ARG A 174 -5.60 -12.41 -31.83
N ARG A 175 -5.50 -11.84 -30.62
CA ARG A 175 -5.25 -12.61 -29.40
C ARG A 175 -6.32 -13.68 -29.17
N ARG A 176 -7.60 -13.36 -29.35
CA ARG A 176 -8.69 -14.34 -29.21
C ARG A 176 -8.59 -15.46 -30.24
N GLN A 177 -8.26 -15.14 -31.49
CA GLN A 177 -8.04 -16.15 -32.54
C GLN A 177 -6.89 -17.10 -32.20
N LEU A 178 -5.76 -16.56 -31.72
CA LEU A 178 -4.59 -17.35 -31.33
C LEU A 178 -4.87 -18.24 -30.11
N LEU A 179 -5.53 -17.72 -29.07
CA LEU A 179 -5.95 -18.51 -27.91
C LEU A 179 -6.94 -19.62 -28.28
N GLN A 180 -7.88 -19.33 -29.18
CA GLN A 180 -8.80 -20.34 -29.71
C GLN A 180 -8.04 -21.43 -30.48
N GLY A 181 -7.06 -21.05 -31.30
CA GLY A 181 -6.17 -21.98 -32.00
C GLY A 181 -5.42 -22.89 -31.04
N LEU A 182 -4.79 -22.33 -30.00
CA LEU A 182 -4.08 -23.10 -28.98
C LEU A 182 -5.01 -24.07 -28.24
N THR A 183 -6.21 -23.63 -27.89
CA THR A 183 -7.22 -24.46 -27.22
C THR A 183 -7.66 -25.64 -28.08
N GLN A 184 -7.82 -25.42 -29.40
CA GLN A 184 -8.17 -26.49 -30.35
C GLN A 184 -7.09 -27.54 -30.50
N THR A 185 -5.81 -27.17 -30.36
CA THR A 185 -4.66 -28.08 -30.50
C THR A 185 -4.30 -28.84 -29.22
N LEU A 186 -4.85 -28.44 -28.06
CA LEU A 186 -4.57 -29.08 -26.76
C LEU A 186 -4.73 -30.61 -26.75
N PRO A 187 -5.75 -31.21 -27.39
CA PRO A 187 -5.93 -32.67 -27.39
C PRO A 187 -4.80 -33.45 -28.05
N GLU A 188 -4.01 -32.80 -28.91
CA GLU A 188 -2.87 -33.42 -29.60
C GLU A 188 -1.54 -33.06 -28.91
N THR A 189 -1.41 -31.82 -28.41
CA THR A 189 -0.16 -31.34 -27.80
C THR A 189 0.08 -31.91 -26.40
N LEU A 190 -0.95 -32.01 -25.55
CA LEU A 190 -0.79 -32.48 -24.16
C LEU A 190 -0.36 -33.97 -24.08
N PRO A 191 -0.96 -34.90 -24.85
CA PRO A 191 -0.47 -36.29 -24.90
C PRO A 191 0.96 -36.39 -25.43
N PHE A 192 1.32 -35.55 -26.40
CA PHE A 192 2.68 -35.53 -26.93
C PHE A 192 3.70 -35.08 -25.87
N LEU A 193 3.41 -34.05 -25.09
CA LEU A 193 4.26 -33.63 -23.96
C LEU A 193 4.39 -34.72 -22.90
N TYR A 194 3.29 -35.42 -22.57
CA TYR A 194 3.35 -36.58 -21.67
C TYR A 194 4.26 -37.68 -22.22
N LYS A 195 4.13 -38.02 -23.51
CA LYS A 195 4.97 -39.02 -24.18
C LYS A 195 6.45 -38.64 -24.12
N LEU A 196 6.79 -37.36 -24.34
CA LEU A 196 8.18 -36.90 -24.24
C LEU A 196 8.74 -37.05 -22.82
N LEU A 197 7.95 -36.69 -21.80
CA LEU A 197 8.34 -36.85 -20.40
C LEU A 197 8.58 -38.32 -20.07
N ASP A 198 7.64 -39.20 -20.37
CA ASP A 198 7.71 -40.63 -20.05
C ASP A 198 8.89 -41.33 -20.76
N GLN A 199 9.03 -41.12 -22.07
CA GLN A 199 10.07 -41.77 -22.86
C GLN A 199 11.48 -41.31 -22.50
N HIS A 200 11.69 -40.00 -22.34
CA HIS A 200 13.03 -39.48 -22.05
C HIS A 200 13.40 -39.61 -20.58
N PHE A 201 12.44 -39.59 -19.65
CA PHE A 201 12.73 -39.91 -18.26
C PHE A 201 13.16 -41.38 -18.11
N GLY A 202 12.42 -42.33 -18.70
CA GLY A 202 12.81 -43.75 -18.68
C GLY A 202 14.16 -44.00 -19.34
N ALA A 203 14.44 -43.33 -20.46
CA ALA A 203 15.73 -43.42 -21.15
C ALA A 203 16.88 -42.78 -20.35
N ALA A 204 16.63 -41.66 -19.64
CA ALA A 204 17.62 -41.04 -18.76
C ALA A 204 18.01 -41.99 -17.63
N MET A 205 17.04 -42.58 -16.94
CA MET A 205 17.30 -43.53 -15.85
C MET A 205 18.06 -44.77 -16.35
N ALA A 206 17.66 -45.35 -17.48
CA ALA A 206 18.37 -46.48 -18.08
C ALA A 206 19.81 -46.12 -18.51
N ALA A 207 20.03 -44.90 -19.01
CA ALA A 207 21.36 -44.43 -19.39
C ALA A 207 22.26 -44.22 -18.16
N VAL A 208 21.71 -43.77 -17.02
CA VAL A 208 22.45 -43.65 -15.76
C VAL A 208 22.84 -45.04 -15.23
N GLU A 209 21.92 -46.01 -15.24
CA GLU A 209 22.22 -47.39 -14.86
C GLU A 209 23.32 -48.02 -15.74
N GLN A 210 23.37 -47.63 -17.02
CA GLN A 210 24.39 -48.06 -17.99
C GLN A 210 25.67 -47.20 -17.97
N ASN A 211 25.79 -46.23 -17.07
CA ASN A 211 26.92 -45.31 -16.91
C ASN A 211 27.22 -44.46 -18.17
N GLN A 212 26.21 -44.19 -19.01
CA GLN A 212 26.29 -43.39 -20.24
C GLN A 212 25.96 -41.92 -19.96
N MET A 213 26.90 -41.22 -19.35
CA MET A 213 26.63 -39.89 -18.78
C MET A 213 26.26 -38.79 -19.77
N GLU A 214 26.80 -38.84 -21.00
CA GLU A 214 26.49 -37.85 -22.02
C GLU A 214 25.07 -38.02 -22.57
N SER A 215 24.63 -39.27 -22.74
CA SER A 215 23.26 -39.62 -23.14
C SER A 215 22.25 -39.27 -22.04
N ALA A 216 22.58 -39.56 -20.78
CA ALA A 216 21.76 -39.20 -19.62
C ALA A 216 21.53 -37.68 -19.54
N LYS A 217 22.56 -36.86 -19.74
CA LYS A 217 22.45 -35.39 -19.76
C LYS A 217 21.55 -34.88 -20.88
N GLN A 218 21.64 -35.47 -22.08
CA GLN A 218 20.79 -35.09 -23.21
C GLN A 218 19.32 -35.43 -22.95
N HIS A 219 19.05 -36.61 -22.40
CA HIS A 219 17.69 -37.00 -22.01
C HIS A 219 17.16 -36.15 -20.85
N ALA A 220 17.98 -35.81 -19.85
CA ALA A 220 17.61 -34.90 -18.77
C ALA A 220 17.26 -33.51 -19.29
N ALA A 221 18.06 -32.94 -20.20
CA ALA A 221 17.76 -31.65 -20.83
C ALA A 221 16.42 -31.67 -21.61
N ALA A 222 16.12 -32.77 -22.30
CA ALA A 222 14.84 -32.95 -22.97
C ALA A 222 13.66 -33.02 -21.99
N VAL A 223 13.83 -33.69 -20.85
CA VAL A 223 12.82 -33.75 -19.76
C VAL A 223 12.61 -32.36 -19.15
N THR A 224 13.67 -31.61 -18.85
CA THR A 224 13.57 -30.23 -18.35
C THR A 224 12.86 -29.31 -19.35
N ALA A 225 13.20 -29.40 -20.64
CA ALA A 225 12.53 -28.61 -21.67
C ALA A 225 11.04 -28.96 -21.81
N ALA A 226 10.69 -30.25 -21.73
CA ALA A 226 9.31 -30.70 -21.74
C ALA A 226 8.53 -30.26 -20.49
N LEU A 227 9.14 -30.30 -19.31
CA LEU A 227 8.55 -29.75 -18.07
C LEU A 227 8.28 -28.25 -18.19
N ASN A 228 9.25 -27.48 -18.68
CA ASN A 228 9.08 -26.05 -18.89
C ASN A 228 7.98 -25.74 -19.91
N ALA A 229 7.80 -26.58 -20.94
CA ALA A 229 6.65 -26.48 -21.83
C ALA A 229 5.33 -26.73 -21.07
N VAL A 230 5.26 -27.78 -20.24
CA VAL A 230 4.08 -28.06 -19.41
C VAL A 230 3.76 -26.89 -18.45
N ILE A 231 4.76 -26.22 -17.87
CA ILE A 231 4.59 -25.01 -17.05
C ILE A 231 3.85 -23.92 -17.85
N ALA A 232 4.27 -23.64 -19.09
CA ALA A 232 3.63 -22.64 -19.95
C ALA A 232 2.16 -22.99 -20.28
N TYR A 233 1.81 -24.27 -20.35
CA TYR A 233 0.41 -24.70 -20.52
C TYR A 233 -0.38 -24.69 -19.19
N ALA A 234 0.26 -24.99 -18.05
CA ALA A 234 -0.38 -25.03 -16.74
C ALA A 234 -0.99 -23.68 -16.32
N GLU A 235 -0.42 -22.57 -16.81
CA GLU A 235 -0.88 -21.21 -16.51
C GLU A 235 -2.27 -20.86 -17.09
N TRP A 236 -2.67 -21.46 -18.22
CA TRP A 236 -3.94 -21.11 -18.88
C TRP A 236 -4.81 -22.29 -19.30
N ALA A 237 -4.26 -23.49 -19.55
CA ALA A 237 -5.03 -24.65 -20.00
C ALA A 237 -6.02 -25.17 -18.94
N PRO A 238 -7.12 -25.85 -19.33
CA PRO A 238 -8.05 -26.45 -18.38
C PRO A 238 -7.38 -27.56 -17.55
N VAL A 239 -7.49 -27.48 -16.23
CA VAL A 239 -6.91 -28.46 -15.29
C VAL A 239 -7.42 -29.88 -15.55
N VAL A 240 -8.69 -30.02 -15.91
CA VAL A 240 -9.30 -31.32 -16.24
C VAL A 240 -8.62 -31.97 -17.45
N SER A 241 -8.21 -31.19 -18.46
CA SER A 241 -7.48 -31.71 -19.61
C SER A 241 -6.10 -32.22 -19.20
N LEU A 242 -5.37 -31.48 -18.35
CA LEU A 242 -4.07 -31.91 -17.81
C LEU A 242 -4.18 -33.20 -16.99
N ALA A 243 -5.26 -33.36 -16.23
CA ALA A 243 -5.54 -34.57 -15.46
C ALA A 243 -5.83 -35.77 -16.38
N ASN A 244 -6.73 -35.60 -17.36
CA ASN A 244 -7.16 -36.67 -18.26
C ASN A 244 -6.02 -37.24 -19.10
N TYR A 245 -5.04 -36.40 -19.46
CA TYR A 245 -3.86 -36.83 -20.23
C TYR A 245 -2.69 -37.32 -19.35
N GLY A 246 -2.89 -37.47 -18.03
CA GLY A 246 -1.90 -38.07 -17.13
C GLY A 246 -0.73 -37.16 -16.73
N LEU A 247 -0.73 -35.89 -17.13
CA LEU A 247 0.37 -34.95 -16.84
C LEU A 247 0.52 -34.66 -15.33
N ILE A 248 -0.60 -34.63 -14.59
CA ILE A 248 -0.57 -34.46 -13.12
C ILE A 248 0.15 -35.63 -12.45
N GLN A 249 -0.09 -36.87 -12.90
CA GLN A 249 0.55 -38.06 -12.35
C GLN A 249 2.05 -38.11 -12.72
N ALA A 250 2.39 -37.78 -13.96
CA ALA A 250 3.79 -37.70 -14.40
C ALA A 250 4.58 -36.65 -13.61
N CYS A 251 4.05 -35.43 -13.47
CA CYS A 251 4.69 -34.38 -12.67
C CYS A 251 4.77 -34.78 -11.19
N GLY A 252 3.76 -35.46 -10.67
CA GLY A 252 3.75 -35.96 -9.29
C GLY A 252 4.84 -36.99 -9.02
N PHE A 253 5.14 -37.86 -9.99
CA PHE A 253 6.28 -38.78 -9.90
C PHE A 253 7.61 -38.01 -9.91
N LEU A 254 7.75 -37.03 -10.80
CA LEU A 254 8.96 -36.20 -10.94
C LEU A 254 9.29 -35.34 -9.72
N LEU A 255 8.34 -35.10 -8.79
CA LEU A 255 8.62 -34.46 -7.50
C LEU A 255 9.59 -35.26 -6.63
N SER A 256 9.72 -36.57 -6.88
CA SER A 256 10.66 -37.44 -6.15
C SER A 256 12.08 -37.41 -6.72
N ALA A 257 12.27 -36.85 -7.92
CA ALA A 257 13.55 -36.73 -8.58
C ALA A 257 14.19 -35.36 -8.32
N VAL A 258 15.33 -35.34 -7.62
CA VAL A 258 16.00 -34.11 -7.13
C VAL A 258 16.30 -33.11 -8.27
N GLU A 259 16.65 -33.59 -9.46
CA GLU A 259 16.96 -32.73 -10.62
C GLU A 259 15.73 -32.01 -11.21
N PHE A 260 14.53 -32.58 -11.05
CA PHE A 260 13.30 -32.08 -11.69
C PHE A 260 12.25 -31.55 -10.72
N GLN A 261 12.45 -31.76 -9.41
CA GLN A 261 11.46 -31.48 -8.38
C GLN A 261 10.98 -30.03 -8.36
N THR A 262 11.86 -29.04 -8.57
CA THR A 262 11.49 -27.61 -8.55
C THR A 262 10.59 -27.24 -9.72
N SER A 263 10.97 -27.62 -10.94
CA SER A 263 10.16 -27.39 -12.15
C SER A 263 8.83 -28.15 -12.09
N ALA A 264 8.82 -29.38 -11.59
CA ALA A 264 7.59 -30.14 -11.39
C ALA A 264 6.68 -29.46 -10.34
N CYS A 265 7.25 -28.94 -9.25
CA CYS A 265 6.50 -28.23 -8.21
C CYS A 265 5.88 -26.94 -8.74
N GLU A 266 6.55 -26.23 -9.65
CA GLU A 266 6.02 -25.02 -10.27
C GLU A 266 4.72 -25.28 -11.07
N VAL A 267 4.63 -26.43 -11.76
CA VAL A 267 3.38 -26.86 -12.43
C VAL A 267 2.24 -26.93 -11.41
N PHE A 268 2.48 -27.55 -10.25
CA PHE A 268 1.48 -27.65 -9.18
C PHE A 268 1.17 -26.30 -8.54
N ARG A 269 2.16 -25.42 -8.36
CA ARG A 269 1.96 -24.06 -7.85
C ARG A 269 0.99 -23.27 -8.72
N LEU A 270 1.16 -23.32 -10.05
CA LEU A 270 0.27 -22.66 -11.01
C LEU A 270 -1.14 -23.26 -11.02
N MET A 271 -1.25 -24.60 -10.94
CA MET A 271 -2.55 -25.29 -10.86
C MET A 271 -3.28 -24.97 -9.54
N ALA A 272 -2.56 -24.99 -8.42
CA ALA A 272 -3.09 -24.71 -7.09
C ALA A 272 -3.68 -23.30 -6.95
N GLY A 273 -3.10 -22.31 -7.64
CA GLY A 273 -3.60 -20.94 -7.67
C GLY A 273 -4.82 -20.70 -8.56
N ARG A 274 -5.34 -21.72 -9.28
CA ARG A 274 -6.48 -21.54 -10.18
C ARG A 274 -7.79 -21.35 -9.41
N ARG A 275 -8.59 -20.37 -9.83
CA ARG A 275 -9.98 -20.23 -9.39
C ARG A 275 -10.85 -21.34 -9.98
N ARG A 276 -11.78 -21.83 -9.16
CA ARG A 276 -12.80 -22.80 -9.57
C ARG A 276 -13.63 -22.29 -10.75
N PRO A 277 -13.85 -23.09 -11.81
CA PRO A 277 -14.78 -22.76 -12.88
C PRO A 277 -16.23 -22.75 -12.37
N VAL A 278 -17.11 -21.98 -13.02
CA VAL A 278 -18.54 -21.83 -12.64
C VAL A 278 -19.46 -22.77 -13.45
N ASP A 279 -18.91 -23.46 -14.45
CA ASP A 279 -19.66 -24.27 -15.43
C ASP A 279 -19.94 -25.71 -14.95
N GLU A 280 -20.69 -26.51 -15.73
CA GLU A 280 -21.01 -27.93 -15.45
C GLU A 280 -19.76 -28.84 -15.24
N SER A 281 -18.56 -28.38 -15.58
CA SER A 281 -17.29 -29.09 -15.38
C SER A 281 -16.77 -29.15 -13.93
N VAL A 282 -17.48 -28.51 -12.98
CA VAL A 282 -17.09 -28.42 -11.56
C VAL A 282 -16.77 -29.79 -10.93
N GLY A 283 -17.59 -30.82 -11.17
CA GLY A 283 -17.35 -32.14 -10.56
C GLY A 283 -16.04 -32.78 -11.00
N ASN A 284 -15.69 -32.67 -12.28
CA ASN A 284 -14.43 -33.21 -12.82
C ASN A 284 -13.23 -32.36 -12.40
N TYR A 285 -13.42 -31.05 -12.23
CA TYR A 285 -12.40 -30.15 -11.69
C TYR A 285 -12.08 -30.50 -10.23
N ASP A 286 -13.10 -30.71 -9.40
CA ASP A 286 -12.92 -31.04 -7.98
C ASP A 286 -12.14 -32.37 -7.82
N ILE A 287 -12.42 -33.38 -8.66
CA ILE A 287 -11.67 -34.66 -8.69
C ILE A 287 -10.20 -34.45 -9.09
N ALA A 288 -9.95 -33.64 -10.13
CA ALA A 288 -8.59 -33.34 -10.58
C ALA A 288 -7.78 -32.60 -9.49
N MET A 289 -8.41 -31.63 -8.81
CA MET A 289 -7.78 -30.89 -7.71
C MET A 289 -7.60 -31.74 -6.46
N GLU A 290 -8.47 -32.72 -6.20
CA GLU A 290 -8.26 -33.71 -5.14
C GLU A 290 -6.99 -34.56 -5.41
N GLY A 291 -6.73 -34.93 -6.66
CA GLY A 291 -5.48 -35.59 -7.06
C GLY A 291 -4.24 -34.71 -6.87
N VAL A 292 -4.35 -33.41 -7.18
CA VAL A 292 -3.28 -32.42 -6.91
C VAL A 292 -3.02 -32.29 -5.41
N PHE A 293 -4.08 -32.24 -4.60
CA PHE A 293 -3.98 -32.17 -3.15
C PHE A 293 -3.24 -33.36 -2.56
N ASP A 294 -3.62 -34.59 -2.96
CA ASP A 294 -2.98 -35.81 -2.46
C ASP A 294 -1.49 -35.85 -2.85
N THR A 295 -1.17 -35.44 -4.08
CA THR A 295 0.21 -35.38 -4.59
C THR A 295 1.07 -34.38 -3.81
N LEU A 296 0.58 -33.16 -3.60
CA LEU A 296 1.30 -32.13 -2.85
C LEU A 296 1.46 -32.50 -1.36
N CYS A 297 0.43 -33.06 -0.73
CA CYS A 297 0.52 -33.51 0.66
C CYS A 297 1.54 -34.65 0.82
N ASN A 298 1.59 -35.58 -0.15
CA ASN A 298 2.58 -36.67 -0.13
C ASN A 298 4.00 -36.15 -0.38
N ALA A 299 4.18 -35.19 -1.29
CA ALA A 299 5.46 -34.53 -1.53
C ALA A 299 5.95 -33.77 -0.29
N SER A 300 5.06 -33.06 0.40
CA SER A 300 5.36 -32.40 1.68
C SER A 300 5.79 -33.39 2.75
N LYS A 301 5.08 -34.52 2.91
CA LYS A 301 5.48 -35.58 3.85
C LYS A 301 6.85 -36.15 3.51
N ALA A 302 7.11 -36.42 2.24
CA ALA A 302 8.40 -36.93 1.78
C ALA A 302 9.53 -35.93 2.07
N TYR A 303 9.32 -34.66 1.75
CA TYR A 303 10.24 -33.56 2.02
C TYR A 303 10.61 -33.46 3.51
N PHE A 304 9.62 -33.41 4.40
CA PHE A 304 9.89 -33.36 5.84
C PHE A 304 10.49 -34.66 6.38
N SER A 305 10.14 -35.82 5.82
CA SER A 305 10.76 -37.10 6.21
C SER A 305 12.24 -37.13 5.87
N GLU A 306 12.62 -36.54 4.73
CA GLU A 306 14.00 -36.47 4.28
C GLU A 306 14.81 -35.45 5.09
N LEU A 307 14.24 -34.27 5.37
CA LEU A 307 14.83 -33.29 6.28
C LEU A 307 15.07 -33.88 7.68
N ASN A 308 14.12 -34.64 8.22
CA ASN A 308 14.28 -35.28 9.53
C ASN A 308 15.39 -36.35 9.53
N LYS A 309 15.57 -37.10 8.43
CA LYS A 309 16.68 -38.06 8.30
C LYS A 309 18.03 -37.34 8.24
N ARG A 310 18.13 -36.27 7.46
CA ARG A 310 19.37 -35.47 7.32
C ARG A 310 19.74 -34.74 8.61
N ALA A 311 18.75 -34.21 9.32
CA ALA A 311 18.94 -33.65 10.65
C ALA A 311 19.46 -34.70 11.65
N ALA A 312 19.07 -35.96 11.51
CA ALA A 312 19.57 -37.06 12.34
C ALA A 312 20.97 -37.57 11.94
N SER A 313 21.39 -37.39 10.68
CA SER A 313 22.74 -37.74 10.21
C SER A 313 23.79 -36.65 10.47
N GLY A 314 23.36 -35.42 10.80
CA GLY A 314 24.26 -34.31 11.12
C GLY A 314 24.91 -33.66 9.90
N GLU A 315 24.39 -33.92 8.69
CA GLU A 315 24.81 -33.23 7.46
C GLU A 315 24.35 -31.78 7.49
N GLU A 316 25.25 -30.84 7.15
CA GLU A 316 24.90 -29.42 7.02
C GLU A 316 23.81 -29.28 5.97
N MET A 317 22.72 -28.58 6.31
CA MET A 317 21.68 -28.29 5.34
C MET A 317 22.24 -27.34 4.30
N ASP A 318 22.30 -27.74 3.04
CA ASP A 318 22.38 -26.76 1.94
C ASP A 318 21.20 -25.80 2.12
N GLU A 319 21.49 -24.55 2.48
CA GLU A 319 20.53 -23.53 2.92
C GLU A 319 19.55 -23.08 1.81
N GLU A 320 19.71 -23.61 0.59
CA GLU A 320 19.00 -23.19 -0.62
C GLU A 320 18.23 -24.35 -1.25
N SER A 321 17.16 -24.82 -0.60
CA SER A 321 16.16 -25.61 -1.31
C SER A 321 15.02 -24.70 -1.79
N ASP A 322 15.21 -24.06 -2.95
CA ASP A 322 14.16 -23.35 -3.71
C ASP A 322 12.88 -24.20 -3.84
N PHE A 323 13.05 -25.53 -3.86
CA PHE A 323 11.97 -26.50 -3.84
C PHE A 323 11.05 -26.38 -2.60
N GLY A 324 11.62 -26.19 -1.40
CA GLY A 324 10.84 -26.06 -0.17
C GLY A 324 9.96 -24.79 -0.17
N GLU A 325 10.47 -23.69 -0.71
CA GLU A 325 9.72 -22.45 -0.88
C GLU A 325 8.61 -22.60 -1.93
N CYS A 326 8.94 -23.15 -3.11
CA CYS A 326 7.96 -23.41 -4.16
C CYS A 326 6.85 -24.37 -3.68
N LEU A 327 7.19 -25.39 -2.89
CA LEU A 327 6.23 -26.33 -2.32
C LEU A 327 5.33 -25.65 -1.28
N CYS A 328 5.88 -24.79 -0.45
CA CYS A 328 5.10 -23.99 0.51
C CYS A 328 4.14 -23.05 -0.22
N GLU A 329 4.60 -22.35 -1.26
CA GLU A 329 3.76 -21.48 -2.09
C GLU A 329 2.62 -22.25 -2.77
N ALA A 330 2.91 -23.45 -3.32
CA ALA A 330 1.91 -24.30 -3.94
C ALA A 330 0.83 -24.75 -2.94
N MET A 331 1.25 -25.17 -1.74
CA MET A 331 0.35 -25.55 -0.66
C MET A 331 -0.52 -24.36 -0.21
N VAL A 332 0.08 -23.18 -0.01
CA VAL A 332 -0.64 -21.95 0.37
C VAL A 332 -1.66 -21.53 -0.69
N ALA A 333 -1.27 -21.54 -1.97
CA ALA A 333 -2.17 -21.23 -3.09
C ALA A 333 -3.36 -22.19 -3.12
N LEU A 334 -3.11 -23.48 -2.91
CA LEU A 334 -4.14 -24.50 -2.81
C LEU A 334 -5.10 -24.21 -1.66
N GLY A 335 -4.55 -23.92 -0.47
CA GLY A 335 -5.34 -23.61 0.71
C GLY A 335 -6.23 -22.37 0.58
N GLN A 336 -5.74 -21.34 -0.12
CA GLN A 336 -6.47 -20.08 -0.32
C GLN A 336 -7.57 -20.18 -1.39
N GLN A 337 -7.34 -20.95 -2.47
CA GLN A 337 -8.26 -20.98 -3.62
C GLN A 337 -9.12 -22.24 -3.67
N ASN A 338 -8.57 -23.42 -3.32
CA ASN A 338 -9.15 -24.72 -3.66
C ASN A 338 -9.36 -25.67 -2.45
N LEU A 339 -9.17 -25.23 -1.21
CA LEU A 339 -9.37 -26.08 -0.02
C LEU A 339 -10.79 -26.66 0.09
N HIS A 340 -11.77 -25.94 -0.45
CA HIS A 340 -13.17 -26.36 -0.52
C HIS A 340 -13.38 -27.68 -1.29
N CYS A 341 -12.52 -28.01 -2.27
CA CYS A 341 -12.59 -29.27 -3.03
C CYS A 341 -12.45 -30.50 -2.11
N VAL A 342 -11.70 -30.36 -1.02
CA VAL A 342 -11.36 -31.44 -0.08
C VAL A 342 -12.03 -31.25 1.28
N ALA A 343 -12.69 -30.11 1.51
CA ALA A 343 -13.32 -29.74 2.78
C ALA A 343 -14.37 -30.74 3.29
N ARG A 344 -14.91 -31.63 2.43
CA ARG A 344 -15.84 -32.70 2.83
C ARG A 344 -15.16 -33.89 3.52
N ASN A 345 -13.83 -33.99 3.48
CA ASN A 345 -13.08 -35.09 4.06
C ASN A 345 -12.15 -34.60 5.17
N ASP A 346 -12.63 -34.69 6.41
CA ASP A 346 -11.93 -34.21 7.62
C ASP A 346 -10.52 -34.80 7.77
N SER A 347 -10.30 -36.05 7.35
CA SER A 347 -8.99 -36.70 7.45
C SER A 347 -7.94 -36.07 6.52
N LYS A 348 -8.36 -35.70 5.31
CA LYS A 348 -7.51 -35.04 4.32
C LYS A 348 -7.20 -33.62 4.76
N VAL A 349 -8.21 -32.87 5.21
CA VAL A 349 -8.03 -31.51 5.75
C VAL A 349 -7.09 -31.51 6.95
N THR A 350 -7.26 -32.45 7.90
CA THR A 350 -6.36 -32.56 9.06
C THR A 350 -4.92 -32.87 8.65
N THR A 351 -4.74 -33.75 7.66
CA THR A 351 -3.42 -34.06 7.11
C THR A 351 -2.76 -32.82 6.50
N TYR A 352 -3.51 -32.03 5.74
CA TYR A 352 -3.03 -30.78 5.14
C TYR A 352 -2.67 -29.73 6.19
N LEU A 353 -3.54 -29.52 7.19
CA LEU A 353 -3.26 -28.60 8.30
C LEU A 353 -2.00 -29.01 9.07
N HIS A 354 -1.77 -30.31 9.25
CA HIS A 354 -0.54 -30.82 9.86
C HIS A 354 0.69 -30.51 9.00
N GLN A 355 0.62 -30.69 7.68
CA GLN A 355 1.73 -30.31 6.79
C GLN A 355 2.01 -28.80 6.82
N MET A 356 0.96 -27.97 6.80
CA MET A 356 1.08 -26.52 6.92
C MET A 356 1.66 -26.07 8.27
N LEU A 357 1.43 -26.86 9.33
CA LEU A 357 2.05 -26.63 10.63
C LEU A 357 3.55 -26.96 10.60
N CYS A 358 3.98 -28.02 9.92
CA CYS A 358 5.41 -28.34 9.76
C CYS A 358 6.19 -27.19 9.09
N PHE A 359 5.60 -26.53 8.07
CA PHE A 359 6.21 -25.33 7.47
C PHE A 359 6.37 -24.18 8.48
N LEU A 360 5.38 -23.98 9.36
CA LEU A 360 5.47 -23.01 10.47
C LEU A 360 6.37 -23.45 11.63
N GLN A 361 6.84 -24.70 11.69
CA GLN A 361 7.78 -25.15 12.72
C GLN A 361 9.23 -25.12 12.24
N HIS A 362 9.44 -24.97 10.93
CA HIS A 362 10.76 -24.96 10.30
C HIS A 362 11.67 -23.85 10.86
N PRO A 363 13.01 -24.00 10.91
CA PRO A 363 13.90 -22.91 11.33
C PRO A 363 13.87 -21.70 10.38
N LYS A 364 13.88 -21.93 9.06
CA LYS A 364 13.86 -20.89 8.00
C LYS A 364 12.62 -19.98 8.09
N LEU A 365 12.81 -18.67 8.30
CA LEU A 365 11.73 -17.68 8.41
C LEU A 365 11.06 -17.39 7.07
N ALA A 366 11.74 -17.56 5.93
CA ALA A 366 11.15 -17.43 4.60
C ALA A 366 9.90 -18.32 4.45
N LEU A 367 9.98 -19.61 4.82
CA LEU A 367 8.84 -20.54 4.78
C LEU A 367 7.71 -20.12 5.73
N HIS A 368 8.04 -19.54 6.88
CA HIS A 368 7.05 -19.02 7.82
C HIS A 368 6.29 -17.85 7.22
N SER A 369 7.02 -16.95 6.56
CA SER A 369 6.45 -15.76 5.93
C SER A 369 5.47 -16.10 4.81
N ILE A 370 5.75 -17.19 4.07
CA ILE A 370 4.89 -17.73 3.01
C ILE A 370 3.66 -18.43 3.58
N ALA A 371 3.82 -19.25 4.63
CA ALA A 371 2.73 -20.03 5.23
C ALA A 371 1.73 -19.19 6.06
N LEU A 372 2.20 -18.13 6.73
CA LEU A 372 1.42 -17.36 7.69
C LEU A 372 0.12 -16.71 7.12
N PRO A 373 0.11 -16.12 5.91
CA PRO A 373 -1.11 -15.60 5.29
C PRO A 373 -2.25 -16.62 5.24
N LEU A 374 -1.96 -17.88 4.90
CA LEU A 374 -2.98 -18.94 4.86
C LEU A 374 -3.67 -19.12 6.23
N TRP A 375 -2.88 -19.20 7.30
CA TRP A 375 -3.43 -19.41 8.64
C TRP A 375 -4.31 -18.22 9.08
N THR A 376 -3.88 -16.99 8.78
CA THR A 376 -4.70 -15.81 9.05
C THR A 376 -6.01 -15.80 8.27
N THR A 377 -6.02 -16.25 7.01
CA THR A 377 -7.25 -16.35 6.21
C THR A 377 -8.18 -17.45 6.73
N LEU A 378 -7.66 -18.63 7.04
CA LEU A 378 -8.46 -19.76 7.54
C LEU A 378 -9.10 -19.45 8.89
N LEU A 379 -8.36 -18.83 9.82
CA LEU A 379 -8.90 -18.41 11.12
C LEU A 379 -9.93 -17.28 10.98
N ARG A 380 -9.74 -16.36 10.05
CA ARG A 380 -10.72 -15.31 9.77
C ARG A 380 -12.03 -15.90 9.23
N GLU A 381 -11.95 -16.80 8.26
CA GLU A 381 -13.13 -17.43 7.66
C GLU A 381 -13.91 -18.30 8.65
N SER A 382 -13.21 -19.09 9.47
CA SER A 382 -13.84 -19.90 10.51
C SER A 382 -14.47 -19.04 11.61
N SER A 383 -13.89 -17.89 11.98
CA SER A 383 -14.50 -16.96 12.93
C SER A 383 -15.82 -16.36 12.41
N LEU A 384 -15.88 -15.99 11.12
CA LEU A 384 -17.08 -15.47 10.47
C LEU A 384 -18.19 -16.53 10.44
N ALA A 385 -17.84 -17.79 10.16
CA ALA A 385 -18.78 -18.90 10.17
C ALA A 385 -19.41 -19.17 11.55
N MET A 386 -18.67 -18.95 12.65
CA MET A 386 -19.17 -19.14 14.02
C MET A 386 -20.00 -17.95 14.57
N SER A 387 -19.79 -16.74 14.07
CA SER A 387 -20.31 -15.49 14.67
C SER A 387 -21.79 -15.16 14.42
N THR A 388 -22.43 -15.82 13.45
CA THR A 388 -23.77 -15.45 12.94
C THR A 388 -24.80 -16.53 13.23
N THR A 389 -25.52 -16.38 14.33
CA THR A 389 -26.64 -17.24 14.74
C THR A 389 -27.96 -16.98 13.98
N ASP A 390 -28.06 -15.91 13.17
CA ASP A 390 -29.28 -15.60 12.41
C ASP A 390 -29.18 -16.14 10.97
N GLN A 391 -29.88 -17.26 10.71
CA GLN A 391 -29.92 -17.93 9.40
C GLN A 391 -30.85 -17.23 8.39
N GLN A 392 -31.61 -16.22 8.80
CA GLN A 392 -32.59 -15.53 7.96
C GLN A 392 -32.00 -14.21 7.43
N GLY A 393 -31.46 -14.24 6.21
CA GLY A 393 -30.94 -13.05 5.52
C GLY A 393 -29.68 -13.24 4.70
N LEU A 394 -29.07 -14.43 4.73
CA LEU A 394 -27.80 -14.68 4.05
C LEU A 394 -27.97 -14.85 2.55
N THR A 395 -27.11 -14.17 1.80
CA THR A 395 -26.98 -14.36 0.36
C THR A 395 -26.49 -15.78 0.05
N ASP A 396 -26.83 -16.33 -1.13
CA ASP A 396 -26.40 -17.69 -1.49
C ASP A 396 -24.88 -17.85 -1.54
N LYS A 397 -24.15 -16.76 -1.82
CA LYS A 397 -22.67 -16.69 -1.72
C LYS A 397 -22.15 -16.84 -0.29
N GLU A 398 -22.85 -16.32 0.71
CA GLU A 398 -22.45 -16.44 2.12
C GLU A 398 -22.77 -17.82 2.69
N LYS A 399 -23.87 -18.44 2.24
CA LYS A 399 -24.18 -19.84 2.56
C LYS A 399 -23.15 -20.79 1.96
N GLU A 400 -22.73 -20.58 0.71
CA GLU A 400 -21.67 -21.36 0.08
C GLU A 400 -20.31 -21.15 0.77
N LYS A 401 -19.93 -19.93 1.15
CA LYS A 401 -18.70 -19.71 1.93
C LYS A 401 -18.71 -20.40 3.29
N ARG A 402 -19.87 -20.50 3.95
CA ARG A 402 -20.00 -21.22 5.24
C ARG A 402 -19.95 -22.73 5.10
N SER A 403 -20.49 -23.32 4.03
CA SER A 403 -20.45 -24.78 3.83
C SER A 403 -19.04 -25.32 3.62
N HIS A 404 -18.07 -24.45 3.33
CA HIS A 404 -16.66 -24.79 3.09
C HIS A 404 -15.72 -24.32 4.21
N ALA A 405 -16.25 -23.79 5.33
CA ALA A 405 -15.43 -23.32 6.44
C ALA A 405 -14.79 -24.51 7.18
N VAL A 406 -13.46 -24.51 7.27
CA VAL A 406 -12.70 -25.56 7.96
C VAL A 406 -12.65 -25.28 9.47
N SER A 407 -13.07 -26.24 10.28
CA SER A 407 -12.89 -26.19 11.73
C SER A 407 -11.44 -26.50 12.12
N ILE A 408 -10.78 -25.57 12.80
CA ILE A 408 -9.41 -25.76 13.30
C ILE A 408 -9.50 -26.33 14.74
N SER A 409 -8.85 -27.47 14.99
CA SER A 409 -8.82 -28.10 16.32
C SER A 409 -8.09 -27.24 17.35
N GLN A 410 -8.48 -27.38 18.62
CA GLN A 410 -7.85 -26.71 19.77
C GLN A 410 -6.34 -26.98 19.85
N ASP A 411 -5.88 -28.18 19.48
CA ASP A 411 -4.47 -28.56 19.51
C ASP A 411 -3.63 -27.73 18.52
N PHE A 412 -4.14 -27.50 17.31
CA PHE A 412 -3.48 -26.65 16.32
C PHE A 412 -3.36 -25.21 16.84
N CYS A 413 -4.45 -24.67 17.40
CA CYS A 413 -4.45 -23.34 18.01
C CYS A 413 -3.41 -23.21 19.12
N ALA A 414 -3.23 -24.22 19.97
CA ALA A 414 -2.23 -24.20 21.04
C ALA A 414 -0.80 -24.12 20.48
N VAL A 415 -0.50 -24.90 19.45
CA VAL A 415 0.84 -24.90 18.82
C VAL A 415 1.10 -23.60 18.06
N LEU A 416 0.10 -23.06 17.34
CA LEU A 416 0.20 -21.77 16.64
C LEU A 416 0.55 -20.62 17.60
N LEU A 417 -0.08 -20.60 18.77
CA LEU A 417 0.20 -19.64 19.84
C LEU A 417 1.64 -19.75 20.36
N ASP A 418 2.13 -20.97 20.58
CA ASP A 418 3.52 -21.20 21.02
C ASP A 418 4.55 -20.79 19.95
N ILE A 419 4.31 -21.11 18.67
CA ILE A 419 5.16 -20.69 17.54
C ILE A 419 5.16 -19.17 17.42
N ALA A 420 3.99 -18.53 17.47
CA ALA A 420 3.88 -17.08 17.35
C ALA A 420 4.68 -16.38 18.45
N PHE A 421 4.60 -16.87 19.70
CA PHE A 421 5.41 -16.32 20.79
C PHE A 421 6.91 -16.50 20.56
N GLN A 422 7.36 -17.69 20.17
CA GLN A 422 8.77 -17.96 19.88
C GLN A 422 9.33 -17.07 18.77
N ARG A 423 8.56 -16.82 17.70
CA ARG A 423 8.99 -15.96 16.59
C ARG A 423 8.92 -14.47 16.90
N LEU A 424 8.01 -14.06 17.79
CA LEU A 424 7.96 -12.67 18.27
C LEU A 424 9.18 -12.29 19.14
N LEU A 425 9.91 -13.26 19.70
CA LEU A 425 11.17 -13.01 20.44
C LEU A 425 12.32 -12.50 19.56
N ILE A 426 12.27 -12.76 18.26
CA ILE A 426 13.28 -12.28 17.31
C ILE A 426 13.08 -10.77 17.12
N LYS A 427 14.10 -9.97 17.43
CA LYS A 427 14.06 -8.49 17.39
C LYS A 427 14.80 -7.92 16.18
N ASP A 428 14.43 -6.69 15.83
CA ASP A 428 15.15 -5.82 14.89
C ASP A 428 16.55 -5.47 15.44
N GLY A 429 17.56 -6.25 15.08
CA GLY A 429 18.97 -5.84 14.85
C GLY A 429 19.71 -4.94 15.85
N GLY A 430 19.33 -4.85 17.12
CA GLY A 430 19.94 -3.91 18.08
C GLY A 430 21.15 -4.46 18.85
N ASP A 431 21.16 -5.76 19.14
CA ASP A 431 22.25 -6.40 19.87
C ASP A 431 23.08 -7.23 18.88
N GLY A 432 24.39 -7.01 18.83
CA GLY A 432 25.34 -7.72 17.95
C GLY A 432 25.57 -9.18 18.31
N SER A 433 24.52 -9.92 18.68
CA SER A 433 24.56 -11.38 18.82
C SER A 433 24.40 -12.05 17.46
N ALA A 434 25.02 -13.22 17.27
CA ALA A 434 24.92 -14.00 16.04
C ALA A 434 23.47 -14.39 15.67
N GLU A 435 22.55 -14.44 16.63
CA GLU A 435 21.11 -14.67 16.38
C GLU A 435 20.41 -13.44 15.77
N SER A 436 20.96 -12.23 15.96
CA SER A 436 20.42 -10.95 15.49
C SER A 436 20.71 -10.67 14.00
N GLU A 437 21.74 -11.32 13.44
CA GLU A 437 22.14 -11.19 12.03
C GLU A 437 21.39 -12.17 11.10
N THR A 438 20.71 -13.18 11.67
CA THR A 438 20.06 -14.25 10.88
C THR A 438 18.88 -13.78 10.04
N TRP A 439 18.04 -12.86 10.53
CA TRP A 439 16.91 -12.34 9.75
C TRP A 439 17.35 -11.33 8.67
N ILE A 440 18.50 -10.66 8.83
CA ILE A 440 19.04 -9.72 7.83
C ILE A 440 19.45 -10.45 6.54
N GLN A 441 19.82 -11.73 6.65
CA GLN A 441 20.10 -12.59 5.49
C GLN A 441 18.82 -13.09 4.80
N GLU A 442 17.71 -13.26 5.54
CA GLU A 442 16.44 -13.81 5.05
C GLU A 442 15.39 -12.77 4.61
N PHE A 443 15.48 -11.50 5.04
CA PHE A 443 14.57 -10.43 4.65
C PHE A 443 15.31 -9.27 3.97
N SER A 444 14.74 -8.78 2.86
CA SER A 444 15.36 -7.70 2.08
C SER A 444 15.30 -6.32 2.75
N SER A 445 14.35 -6.13 3.67
CA SER A 445 14.14 -4.85 4.37
C SER A 445 13.54 -5.02 5.77
N ALA A 446 13.79 -4.06 6.66
CA ALA A 446 13.14 -3.98 7.97
C ALA A 446 11.60 -3.83 7.87
N SER A 447 11.09 -3.27 6.76
CA SER A 447 9.65 -3.22 6.50
C SER A 447 9.04 -4.59 6.30
N ASP A 448 9.71 -5.50 5.59
CA ASP A 448 9.22 -6.86 5.35
C ASP A 448 9.13 -7.64 6.65
N PHE A 449 10.16 -7.49 7.50
CA PHE A 449 10.17 -8.09 8.83
C PHE A 449 9.08 -7.49 9.75
N SER A 450 8.87 -6.17 9.71
CA SER A 450 7.77 -5.54 10.44
C SER A 450 6.39 -6.04 9.96
N GLN A 451 6.21 -6.28 8.66
CA GLN A 451 4.98 -6.86 8.12
C GLN A 451 4.81 -8.31 8.60
N PHE A 452 5.86 -9.12 8.59
CA PHE A 452 5.86 -10.48 9.13
C PHE A 452 5.43 -10.49 10.61
N ARG A 453 6.04 -9.65 11.47
CA ARG A 453 5.65 -9.50 12.88
C ARG A 453 4.18 -9.06 13.04
N SER A 454 3.70 -8.16 12.19
CA SER A 454 2.30 -7.70 12.24
C SER A 454 1.30 -8.82 11.93
N ARG A 455 1.64 -9.73 11.01
CA ARG A 455 0.83 -10.91 10.67
C ARG A 455 0.85 -11.95 11.80
N LEU A 456 1.97 -12.14 12.50
CA LEU A 456 2.06 -13.03 13.68
C LEU A 456 1.13 -12.54 14.78
N VAL A 457 1.14 -11.24 15.02
CA VAL A 457 0.24 -10.61 15.97
C VAL A 457 -1.23 -10.77 15.54
N GLU A 458 -1.53 -10.64 14.24
CA GLU A 458 -2.88 -10.86 13.71
C GLU A 458 -3.35 -12.31 13.92
N LEU A 459 -2.47 -13.29 13.71
CA LEU A 459 -2.73 -14.71 13.99
C LEU A 459 -3.17 -14.91 15.45
N VAL A 460 -2.44 -14.32 16.40
CA VAL A 460 -2.76 -14.41 17.83
C VAL A 460 -4.15 -13.85 18.14
N ARG A 461 -4.54 -12.71 17.54
CA ARG A 461 -5.89 -12.14 17.72
C ARG A 461 -6.98 -13.09 17.20
N HIS A 462 -6.79 -13.64 16.00
CA HIS A 462 -7.78 -14.54 15.40
C HIS A 462 -7.93 -15.84 16.20
N VAL A 463 -6.83 -16.44 16.68
CA VAL A 463 -6.92 -17.62 17.57
C VAL A 463 -7.65 -17.28 18.86
N SER A 464 -7.38 -16.10 19.45
CA SER A 464 -8.03 -15.64 20.69
C SER A 464 -9.53 -15.42 20.52
N SER A 465 -9.97 -15.03 19.31
CA SER A 465 -11.39 -14.87 19.00
C SER A 465 -12.15 -16.20 18.99
N GLN A 466 -11.48 -17.29 18.62
CA GLN A 466 -12.06 -18.63 18.52
C GLN A 466 -11.95 -19.43 19.82
N GLN A 467 -10.78 -19.37 20.48
CA GLN A 467 -10.43 -20.15 21.67
C GLN A 467 -9.92 -19.24 22.81
N PRO A 468 -10.80 -18.42 23.41
CA PRO A 468 -10.41 -17.39 24.38
C PRO A 468 -9.82 -17.96 25.67
N VAL A 469 -10.34 -19.09 26.17
CA VAL A 469 -9.85 -19.75 27.39
C VAL A 469 -8.43 -20.29 27.21
N LEU A 470 -8.17 -20.96 26.07
CA LEU A 470 -6.85 -21.48 25.72
C LEU A 470 -5.82 -20.35 25.55
N ALA A 471 -6.19 -19.28 24.84
CA ALA A 471 -5.30 -18.15 24.65
C ALA A 471 -4.96 -17.47 25.99
N ALA A 472 -5.96 -17.25 26.85
CA ALA A 472 -5.77 -16.67 28.17
C ALA A 472 -4.89 -17.56 29.08
N SER A 473 -5.08 -18.88 29.05
CA SER A 473 -4.29 -19.81 29.87
C SER A 473 -2.81 -19.83 29.44
N LYS A 474 -2.54 -19.84 28.13
CA LYS A 474 -1.17 -19.75 27.58
C LYS A 474 -0.47 -18.45 27.99
N VAL A 475 -1.14 -17.30 27.95
CA VAL A 475 -0.56 -16.03 28.42
C VAL A 475 -0.30 -16.06 29.92
N ALA A 476 -1.23 -16.60 30.71
CA ALA A 476 -1.07 -16.70 32.16
C ALA A 476 0.14 -17.57 32.54
N GLU A 477 0.37 -18.67 31.82
CA GLU A 477 1.55 -19.53 31.97
C GLU A 477 2.85 -18.76 31.62
N ARG A 478 2.89 -18.06 30.48
CA ARG A 478 4.06 -17.27 30.07
C ARG A 478 4.37 -16.14 31.04
N LEU A 479 3.35 -15.43 31.52
CA LEU A 479 3.50 -14.43 32.58
C LEU A 479 4.02 -15.05 33.89
N GLN A 480 3.57 -16.26 34.23
CA GLN A 480 4.07 -16.97 35.41
C GLN A 480 5.57 -17.24 35.32
N LEU A 481 6.01 -17.78 34.17
CA LEU A 481 7.41 -18.11 33.92
C LEU A 481 8.29 -16.86 33.92
N THR A 482 7.77 -15.76 33.39
CA THR A 482 8.53 -14.49 33.29
C THR A 482 8.58 -13.74 34.62
N PHE A 483 7.55 -13.85 35.46
CA PHE A 483 7.48 -13.13 36.74
C PHE A 483 8.09 -13.90 37.90
N SER A 484 8.20 -15.23 37.82
CA SER A 484 8.82 -16.04 38.89
C SER A 484 10.35 -15.94 38.92
N SER A 485 11.00 -15.44 37.87
CA SER A 485 12.44 -15.20 37.81
C SER A 485 12.90 -13.90 38.50
N SER A 486 12.00 -13.22 39.24
CA SER A 486 12.12 -11.82 39.65
C SER A 486 13.05 -11.55 40.85
N THR A 487 14.37 -11.49 40.61
CA THR A 487 15.26 -10.59 41.35
C THR A 487 16.04 -9.74 40.35
N PHE A 488 15.32 -8.86 39.65
CA PHE A 488 15.89 -7.95 38.66
C PHE A 488 16.59 -6.77 39.36
N GLU A 489 17.75 -6.99 39.97
CA GLU A 489 18.63 -5.89 40.43
C GLU A 489 19.42 -5.29 39.25
N SER A 490 19.64 -6.06 38.17
CA SER A 490 20.14 -5.59 36.87
C SER A 490 19.48 -6.39 35.74
N VAL A 491 18.68 -5.73 34.89
CA VAL A 491 17.93 -6.41 33.81
C VAL A 491 18.84 -6.64 32.60
N SER A 492 18.96 -7.88 32.13
CA SER A 492 19.64 -8.19 30.86
C SER A 492 18.76 -7.80 29.65
N SER A 493 19.37 -7.52 28.50
CA SER A 493 18.61 -7.16 27.27
C SER A 493 17.65 -8.27 26.81
N LYS A 494 17.99 -9.53 27.10
CA LYS A 494 17.15 -10.72 26.83
C LYS A 494 15.88 -10.73 27.68
N GLU A 495 15.97 -10.37 28.96
CA GLU A 495 14.81 -10.34 29.86
C GLU A 495 13.85 -9.20 29.52
N VAL A 496 14.37 -8.02 29.15
CA VAL A 496 13.54 -6.91 28.61
C VAL A 496 12.78 -7.35 27.37
N THR A 497 13.46 -8.08 26.47
CA THR A 497 12.85 -8.59 25.24
C THR A 497 11.72 -9.58 25.52
N ILE A 498 11.90 -10.50 26.46
CA ILE A 498 10.85 -11.44 26.87
C ILE A 498 9.66 -10.71 27.50
N LEU A 499 9.89 -9.66 28.29
CA LEU A 499 8.83 -8.86 28.89
C LEU A 499 8.05 -8.06 27.83
N GLU A 500 8.72 -7.48 26.84
CA GLU A 500 8.09 -6.78 25.72
C GLU A 500 7.26 -7.71 24.83
N THR A 501 7.77 -8.90 24.52
CA THR A 501 6.99 -9.89 23.76
C THR A 501 5.81 -10.40 24.54
N THR A 502 5.95 -10.63 25.85
CA THR A 502 4.83 -11.04 26.70
C THR A 502 3.77 -9.94 26.79
N GLN A 503 4.16 -8.67 26.86
CA GLN A 503 3.24 -7.53 26.82
C GLN A 503 2.47 -7.47 25.50
N THR A 504 3.17 -7.50 24.37
CA THR A 504 2.53 -7.47 23.04
C THR A 504 1.63 -8.68 22.83
N TYR A 505 2.04 -9.86 23.31
CA TYR A 505 1.25 -11.08 23.24
C TYR A 505 -0.04 -10.97 24.09
N LEU A 506 0.05 -10.49 25.33
CA LEU A 506 -1.10 -10.23 26.19
C LEU A 506 -2.07 -9.21 25.57
N GLU A 507 -1.57 -8.08 25.06
CA GLU A 507 -2.38 -7.03 24.44
C GLU A 507 -3.21 -7.57 23.28
N ASN A 508 -2.59 -8.38 22.42
CA ASN A 508 -3.28 -8.93 21.26
C ASN A 508 -4.28 -10.02 21.64
N ILE A 509 -4.00 -10.83 22.66
CA ILE A 509 -4.95 -11.82 23.17
C ILE A 509 -6.16 -11.13 23.80
N MET A 510 -5.95 -10.13 24.65
CA MET A 510 -7.03 -9.35 25.25
C MET A 510 -7.87 -8.61 24.20
N SER A 511 -7.24 -8.05 23.17
CA SER A 511 -7.94 -7.39 22.05
C SER A 511 -8.70 -8.36 21.13
N GLY A 512 -8.26 -9.62 21.06
CA GLY A 512 -8.86 -10.64 20.19
C GLY A 512 -10.09 -11.32 20.80
N ILE A 513 -10.24 -11.29 22.14
CA ILE A 513 -11.42 -11.86 22.81
C ILE A 513 -12.66 -10.99 22.47
N PRO A 514 -13.74 -11.57 21.91
CA PRO A 514 -14.91 -10.78 21.53
C PRO A 514 -15.58 -10.15 22.76
N GLU A 515 -16.00 -8.88 22.64
CA GLU A 515 -16.58 -8.13 23.76
C GLU A 515 -17.78 -8.85 24.40
N LYS A 516 -18.65 -9.46 23.59
CA LYS A 516 -19.80 -10.24 24.09
C LYS A 516 -19.36 -11.40 24.99
N VAL A 517 -18.30 -12.12 24.63
CA VAL A 517 -17.77 -13.25 25.39
C VAL A 517 -17.16 -12.74 26.71
N MET A 518 -16.41 -11.64 26.65
CA MET A 518 -15.84 -10.99 27.84
C MET A 518 -16.93 -10.51 28.81
N ALA A 519 -17.98 -9.85 28.30
CA ALA A 519 -19.11 -9.37 29.10
C ALA A 519 -19.87 -10.52 29.77
N VAL A 520 -20.15 -11.60 29.05
CA VAL A 520 -20.81 -12.80 29.61
C VAL A 520 -19.94 -13.47 30.67
N ALA A 521 -18.63 -13.54 30.46
CA ALA A 521 -17.72 -14.17 31.42
C ALA A 521 -17.58 -13.39 32.73
N LEU A 522 -17.65 -12.05 32.67
CA LEU A 522 -17.47 -11.16 33.83
C LEU A 522 -18.79 -10.72 34.48
N ALA A 523 -19.94 -11.12 33.93
CA ALA A 523 -21.25 -10.84 34.50
C ALA A 523 -21.42 -11.49 35.89
N THR A 524 -22.04 -10.75 36.81
CA THR A 524 -22.14 -11.09 38.24
C THR A 524 -23.02 -12.31 38.55
N THR A 525 -23.82 -12.76 37.58
CA THR A 525 -24.84 -13.83 37.74
C THR A 525 -24.39 -15.20 37.25
N ALA A 526 -23.24 -15.33 36.59
CA ALA A 526 -22.76 -16.60 36.05
C ALA A 526 -21.99 -17.42 37.11
N PRO A 527 -22.16 -18.76 37.17
CA PRO A 527 -21.27 -19.63 37.96
C PRO A 527 -19.83 -19.49 37.47
N SER A 528 -18.86 -19.85 38.32
CA SER A 528 -17.41 -19.66 38.10
C SER A 528 -16.96 -19.98 36.67
N ASN A 529 -16.80 -18.95 35.84
CA ASN A 529 -16.32 -19.08 34.48
C ASN A 529 -14.80 -19.20 34.49
N GLU A 530 -14.25 -20.21 33.81
CA GLU A 530 -12.82 -20.47 33.72
C GLU A 530 -12.04 -19.26 33.14
N LEU A 531 -12.64 -18.54 32.17
CA LEU A 531 -12.01 -17.33 31.63
C LEU A 531 -11.86 -16.24 32.70
N ARG A 532 -12.87 -16.07 33.56
CA ARG A 532 -12.86 -15.06 34.62
C ARG A 532 -11.77 -15.35 35.65
N THR A 533 -11.63 -16.61 36.09
CA THR A 533 -10.62 -16.99 37.09
C THR A 533 -9.20 -16.79 36.55
N ILE A 534 -8.96 -17.08 35.27
CA ILE A 534 -7.67 -16.84 34.62
C ILE A 534 -7.36 -15.33 34.57
N LEU A 535 -8.32 -14.50 34.12
CA LEU A 535 -8.13 -13.05 34.00
C LEU A 535 -7.94 -12.36 35.37
N GLU A 536 -8.72 -12.75 36.39
CA GLU A 536 -8.52 -12.29 37.76
C GLU A 536 -7.14 -12.73 38.30
N GLY A 537 -6.70 -13.95 37.98
CA GLY A 537 -5.37 -14.45 38.31
C GLY A 537 -4.24 -13.67 37.64
N ILE A 538 -4.41 -13.23 36.39
CA ILE A 538 -3.45 -12.36 35.69
C ILE A 538 -3.37 -10.99 36.38
N LEU A 539 -4.52 -10.37 36.70
CA LEU A 539 -4.56 -9.08 37.37
C LEU A 539 -3.90 -9.13 38.76
N GLN A 540 -4.20 -10.16 39.56
CA GLN A 540 -3.59 -10.33 40.88
C GLN A 540 -2.07 -10.42 40.80
N ARG A 541 -1.53 -11.16 39.82
CA ARG A 541 -0.07 -11.23 39.58
C ARG A 541 0.50 -9.86 39.24
N LEU A 542 -0.13 -9.11 38.34
CA LEU A 542 0.31 -7.76 37.97
C LEU A 542 0.30 -6.80 39.17
N LEU A 543 -0.65 -6.93 40.10
CA LEU A 543 -0.72 -6.11 41.31
C LEU A 543 0.37 -6.46 42.34
N MET A 544 0.72 -7.75 42.48
CA MET A 544 1.75 -8.24 43.41
C MET A 544 3.17 -7.88 42.99
N VAL A 545 3.42 -7.69 41.70
CA VAL A 545 4.75 -7.35 41.18
C VAL A 545 5.19 -5.95 41.63
N GLU A 546 6.42 -5.84 42.14
CA GLU A 546 7.07 -4.59 42.51
C GLU A 546 8.39 -4.43 41.75
N TRP A 547 8.32 -3.94 40.51
CA TRP A 547 9.51 -3.61 39.75
C TRP A 547 9.97 -2.18 40.01
N LYS A 548 11.28 -2.02 40.20
CA LYS A 548 11.94 -0.74 40.44
C LYS A 548 12.90 -0.47 39.28
N GLY A 549 12.80 0.71 38.68
CA GLY A 549 13.59 1.10 37.51
C GLY A 549 12.70 1.59 36.36
N PRO A 550 13.14 2.59 35.59
CA PRO A 550 12.28 3.29 34.62
C PRO A 550 11.74 2.37 33.52
N ILE A 551 12.60 1.56 32.88
CA ILE A 551 12.21 0.64 31.80
C ILE A 551 11.23 -0.43 32.30
N LEU A 552 11.46 -0.98 33.50
CA LEU A 552 10.56 -1.98 34.07
C LEU A 552 9.20 -1.37 34.45
N VAL A 553 9.16 -0.16 35.01
CA VAL A 553 7.89 0.54 35.32
C VAL A 553 7.13 0.85 34.03
N GLU A 554 7.81 1.27 32.97
CA GLU A 554 7.21 1.45 31.65
C GLU A 554 6.59 0.15 31.13
N LEU A 555 7.30 -0.97 31.21
CA LEU A 555 6.75 -2.27 30.80
C LEU A 555 5.60 -2.71 31.70
N HIS A 556 5.71 -2.55 33.02
CA HIS A 556 4.65 -2.92 33.97
C HIS A 556 3.35 -2.19 33.66
N THR A 557 3.42 -0.89 33.40
CA THR A 557 2.26 -0.07 33.04
C THR A 557 1.66 -0.47 31.69
N ARG A 558 2.48 -0.83 30.69
CA ARG A 558 1.98 -1.39 29.43
C ARG A 558 1.25 -2.74 29.60
N HIS A 559 1.62 -3.57 30.59
CA HIS A 559 0.86 -4.78 30.90
C HIS A 559 -0.52 -4.47 31.50
N PHE A 560 -0.65 -3.41 32.31
CA PHE A 560 -1.96 -2.94 32.76
C PHE A 560 -2.78 -2.40 31.58
N ASP A 561 -2.17 -1.67 30.65
CA ASP A 561 -2.87 -1.16 29.45
C ASP A 561 -3.45 -2.29 28.59
N ALA A 562 -2.72 -3.40 28.45
CA ALA A 562 -3.18 -4.59 27.73
C ALA A 562 -4.47 -5.18 28.33
N MET A 563 -4.72 -5.00 29.63
CA MET A 563 -5.93 -5.44 30.33
C MET A 563 -7.13 -4.49 30.13
N GLY A 564 -7.02 -3.46 29.29
CA GLY A 564 -8.10 -2.50 28.98
C GLY A 564 -9.48 -3.14 28.74
N PRO A 565 -9.63 -4.15 27.86
CA PRO A 565 -10.91 -4.82 27.61
C PRO A 565 -11.54 -5.48 28.85
N TYR A 566 -10.72 -5.94 29.80
CA TYR A 566 -11.19 -6.48 31.08
C TYR A 566 -11.77 -5.39 31.98
N PHE A 567 -11.10 -4.23 32.08
CA PHE A 567 -11.54 -3.12 32.94
C PHE A 567 -12.89 -2.53 32.55
N LYS A 568 -13.28 -2.63 31.26
CA LYS A 568 -14.61 -2.22 30.77
C LYS A 568 -15.76 -2.94 31.46
N HIS A 569 -15.57 -4.21 31.84
CA HIS A 569 -16.60 -5.05 32.45
C HIS A 569 -16.33 -5.38 33.93
N ALA A 570 -15.17 -5.00 34.47
CA ALA A 570 -14.76 -5.26 35.85
C ALA A 570 -14.52 -3.95 36.65
N PRO A 571 -15.59 -3.19 36.99
CA PRO A 571 -15.47 -1.89 37.64
C PRO A 571 -14.80 -1.96 39.03
N ALA A 572 -14.91 -3.09 39.73
CA ALA A 572 -14.30 -3.29 41.05
C ALA A 572 -12.76 -3.28 41.02
N ALA A 573 -12.13 -3.57 39.88
CA ALA A 573 -10.66 -3.58 39.74
C ALA A 573 -10.07 -2.17 39.60
N ILE A 574 -10.85 -1.21 39.09
CA ILE A 574 -10.42 0.14 38.75
C ILE A 574 -9.73 0.88 39.91
N PRO A 575 -10.31 1.00 41.12
CA PRO A 575 -9.67 1.76 42.21
C PRO A 575 -8.34 1.17 42.65
N VAL A 576 -8.20 -0.17 42.60
CA VAL A 576 -6.95 -0.87 42.97
C VAL A 576 -5.84 -0.58 41.95
N VAL A 577 -6.19 -0.52 40.66
CA VAL A 577 -5.25 -0.16 39.59
C VAL A 577 -4.85 1.31 39.66
N VAL A 578 -5.79 2.22 39.94
CA VAL A 578 -5.51 3.66 40.14
C VAL A 578 -4.49 3.88 41.26
N ASP A 579 -4.67 3.23 42.42
CA ASP A 579 -3.73 3.30 43.54
C ASP A 579 -2.34 2.75 43.15
N LYS A 580 -2.30 1.62 42.43
CA LYS A 580 -1.03 1.05 41.93
C LYS A 580 -0.32 1.99 40.96
N LEU A 581 -1.04 2.64 40.04
CA LEU A 581 -0.45 3.59 39.08
C LEU A 581 0.13 4.83 39.78
N PHE A 582 -0.53 5.37 40.81
CA PHE A 582 0.03 6.46 41.61
C PHE A 582 1.28 6.04 42.40
N LYS A 583 1.31 4.80 42.91
CA LYS A 583 2.52 4.24 43.55
C LYS A 583 3.68 4.09 42.56
N LEU A 584 3.40 3.67 41.32
CA LEU A 584 4.41 3.58 40.26
C LEU A 584 4.89 4.97 39.79
N LEU A 585 4.02 5.98 39.80
CA LEU A 585 4.42 7.35 39.47
C LEU A 585 5.33 7.96 40.54
N THR A 586 5.01 7.73 41.82
CA THR A 586 5.77 8.29 42.95
C THR A 586 7.07 7.52 43.25
N SER A 587 7.21 6.29 42.75
CA SER A 587 8.46 5.52 42.89
C SER A 587 9.59 6.02 41.98
N LEU A 588 9.27 6.80 40.95
CA LEU A 588 10.24 7.38 40.01
C LEU A 588 10.55 8.84 40.38
N PRO A 589 11.84 9.26 40.38
CA PRO A 589 12.21 10.63 40.69
C PRO A 589 11.67 11.62 39.64
N VAL A 590 11.43 12.86 40.07
CA VAL A 590 11.07 13.97 39.17
C VAL A 590 12.35 14.61 38.66
N THR A 591 12.78 14.22 37.47
CA THR A 591 13.95 14.80 36.81
C THR A 591 13.54 15.99 35.95
N ARG A 592 14.24 17.12 36.13
CA ARG A 592 14.08 18.37 35.34
C ARG A 592 15.29 18.67 34.44
N GLU A 593 16.35 17.88 34.54
CA GLU A 593 17.59 18.03 33.77
C GLU A 593 17.70 16.95 32.68
N PHE A 594 18.65 17.14 31.74
CA PHE A 594 18.77 16.37 30.51
C PHE A 594 19.99 15.42 30.51
N GLY A 595 19.83 14.22 31.06
CA GLY A 595 20.72 13.04 30.90
C GLY A 595 19.99 11.80 30.37
N ASP A 596 20.70 10.79 29.88
CA ASP A 596 20.06 9.60 29.24
C ASP A 596 19.23 8.75 30.22
N THR A 597 19.70 8.55 31.44
CA THR A 597 18.93 7.91 32.54
C THR A 597 17.70 8.73 32.95
N GLU A 598 17.74 10.04 32.73
CA GLU A 598 16.67 10.98 33.06
C GLU A 598 15.56 10.95 31.99
N LYS A 599 15.92 10.72 30.72
CA LYS A 599 14.97 10.51 29.61
C LYS A 599 14.14 9.24 29.79
N ASP A 600 14.76 8.13 30.18
CA ASP A 600 14.02 6.88 30.41
C ASP A 600 13.06 7.01 31.59
N THR A 601 13.47 7.77 32.62
CA THR A 601 12.59 8.09 33.76
C THR A 601 11.41 8.97 33.34
N MET A 602 11.65 10.01 32.53
CA MET A 602 10.58 10.83 31.96
C MET A 602 9.62 10.01 31.08
N ARG A 603 10.16 9.12 30.23
CA ARG A 603 9.35 8.21 29.38
C ARG A 603 8.47 7.30 30.22
N ALA A 604 9.03 6.68 31.26
CA ALA A 604 8.30 5.81 32.16
C ALA A 604 7.17 6.56 32.89
N ARG A 605 7.43 7.77 33.42
CA ARG A 605 6.42 8.60 34.08
C ARG A 605 5.30 9.04 33.12
N LEU A 606 5.64 9.42 31.89
CA LEU A 606 4.65 9.75 30.86
C LEU A 606 3.83 8.53 30.45
N GLN A 607 4.43 7.33 30.40
CA GLN A 607 3.70 6.09 30.15
C GLN A 607 2.69 5.80 31.27
N VAL A 608 3.08 5.97 32.54
CA VAL A 608 2.15 5.84 33.68
C VAL A 608 0.95 6.78 33.53
N CYS A 609 1.19 8.05 33.19
CA CYS A 609 0.12 9.02 32.94
C CYS A 609 -0.74 8.66 31.72
N THR A 610 -0.14 8.05 30.70
CA THR A 610 -0.86 7.52 29.52
C THR A 610 -1.73 6.32 29.89
N SER A 611 -1.29 5.49 30.83
CA SER A 611 -2.09 4.37 31.36
C SER A 611 -3.33 4.85 32.12
N PHE A 612 -3.25 5.95 32.87
CA PHE A 612 -4.44 6.60 33.42
C PHE A 612 -5.45 7.01 32.34
N LEU A 613 -4.97 7.57 31.23
CA LEU A 613 -5.79 7.96 30.10
C LEU A 613 -6.46 6.76 29.42
N ARG A 614 -5.73 5.65 29.27
CA ARG A 614 -6.26 4.39 28.72
C ARG A 614 -7.29 3.75 29.66
N LEU A 615 -7.02 3.76 30.97
CA LEU A 615 -7.95 3.28 31.99
C LEU A 615 -9.24 4.12 32.02
N ALA A 616 -9.13 5.45 31.92
CA ALA A 616 -10.27 6.35 31.83
C ALA A 616 -11.17 6.05 30.62
N ARG A 617 -10.59 5.73 29.46
CA ARG A 617 -11.34 5.30 28.27
C ARG A 617 -12.00 3.94 28.43
N ALA A 618 -11.33 3.00 29.11
CA ALA A 618 -11.85 1.65 29.31
C ALA A 618 -12.98 1.62 30.36
N GLY A 619 -12.80 2.32 31.48
CA GLY A 619 -13.75 2.36 32.59
C GLY A 619 -14.96 3.27 32.34
N ASP A 620 -14.83 4.31 31.50
CA ASP A 620 -15.88 5.29 31.17
C ASP A 620 -16.65 5.75 32.43
N VAL A 621 -17.94 5.41 32.55
CA VAL A 621 -18.81 5.75 33.69
C VAL A 621 -18.29 5.16 35.01
N ALA A 622 -17.61 4.01 35.02
CA ALA A 622 -17.13 3.38 36.24
C ALA A 622 -16.01 4.18 36.95
N MET A 623 -15.36 5.13 36.26
CA MET A 623 -14.33 6.00 36.83
C MET A 623 -14.88 7.23 37.56
N LEU A 624 -16.16 7.58 37.36
CA LEU A 624 -16.78 8.80 37.90
C LEU A 624 -16.67 8.95 39.42
N PRO A 625 -16.93 7.92 40.24
CA PRO A 625 -16.90 8.07 41.69
C PRO A 625 -15.50 8.44 42.23
N TYR A 626 -14.46 8.18 41.44
CA TYR A 626 -13.07 8.37 41.82
C TYR A 626 -12.45 9.65 41.23
N MET A 627 -13.18 10.34 40.34
CA MET A 627 -12.68 11.51 39.62
C MET A 627 -12.21 12.63 40.56
N GLN A 628 -12.99 12.94 41.60
CA GLN A 628 -12.63 13.97 42.58
C GLN A 628 -11.41 13.57 43.44
N GLY A 629 -11.24 12.29 43.78
CA GLY A 629 -10.05 11.84 44.49
C GLY A 629 -8.79 11.94 43.63
N ILE A 630 -8.88 11.59 42.34
CA ILE A 630 -7.80 11.76 41.34
C ILE A 630 -7.47 13.25 41.17
N ALA A 631 -8.48 14.10 41.24
CA ALA A 631 -8.35 15.54 41.10
C ALA A 631 -7.55 16.21 42.22
N GLU A 632 -7.93 15.89 43.45
CA GLU A 632 -7.32 16.42 44.65
C GLU A 632 -5.86 15.94 44.78
N THR A 633 -5.61 14.66 44.49
CA THR A 633 -4.25 14.08 44.47
C THR A 633 -3.36 14.73 43.42
N MET A 634 -3.87 14.96 42.20
CA MET A 634 -3.15 15.67 41.13
C MET A 634 -2.76 17.10 41.55
N THR A 635 -3.69 17.85 42.16
CA THR A 635 -3.45 19.23 42.61
C THR A 635 -2.43 19.27 43.76
N SER A 636 -2.53 18.32 44.69
CA SER A 636 -1.59 18.16 45.81
C SER A 636 -0.18 17.85 45.32
N PHE A 637 -0.03 16.89 44.40
CA PHE A 637 1.27 16.52 43.84
C PHE A 637 1.90 17.64 43.02
N HIS A 638 1.09 18.42 42.29
CA HIS A 638 1.59 19.60 41.61
C HIS A 638 2.09 20.67 42.58
N GLY A 639 1.33 20.99 43.63
CA GLY A 639 1.72 21.96 44.66
C GLY A 639 3.00 21.55 45.42
N GLN A 640 3.27 20.25 45.52
CA GLN A 640 4.49 19.70 46.12
C GLN A 640 5.68 19.61 45.14
N GLY A 641 5.49 19.96 43.87
CA GLY A 641 6.53 19.86 42.84
C GLY A 641 6.84 18.42 42.40
N LEU A 642 5.98 17.44 42.74
CA LEU A 642 6.12 16.02 42.42
C LEU A 642 5.62 15.65 41.00
N MET A 643 5.07 16.61 40.27
CA MET A 643 4.54 16.42 38.92
C MET A 643 4.91 17.56 37.97
N VAL A 644 5.18 17.20 36.72
CA VAL A 644 5.50 18.14 35.62
C VAL A 644 4.22 18.52 34.85
N ARG A 645 4.20 19.68 34.19
CA ARG A 645 3.04 20.18 33.44
C ARG A 645 2.57 19.22 32.33
N SER A 646 3.49 18.53 31.67
CA SER A 646 3.19 17.50 30.67
C SER A 646 2.36 16.33 31.24
N GLU A 647 2.67 15.90 32.46
CA GLU A 647 1.97 14.83 33.19
C GLU A 647 0.58 15.29 33.63
N LEU A 648 0.46 16.53 34.13
CA LEU A 648 -0.82 17.15 34.46
C LEU A 648 -1.74 17.23 33.25
N ASN A 649 -1.22 17.54 32.08
CA ASN A 649 -2.02 17.58 30.85
C ASN A 649 -2.58 16.20 30.47
N LEU A 650 -1.86 15.10 30.74
CA LEU A 650 -2.34 13.74 30.46
C LEU A 650 -3.40 13.29 31.48
N LEU A 651 -3.20 13.57 32.77
CA LEU A 651 -4.21 13.30 33.79
C LEU A 651 -5.44 14.19 33.60
N GLY A 652 -5.25 15.47 33.26
CA GLY A 652 -6.33 16.38 32.89
C GLY A 652 -7.13 15.89 31.69
N GLU A 653 -6.46 15.37 30.65
CA GLU A 653 -7.16 14.72 29.52
C GLU A 653 -7.97 13.50 29.98
N SER A 654 -7.45 12.72 30.93
CA SER A 654 -8.17 11.56 31.51
C SER A 654 -9.46 12.01 32.22
N LEU A 655 -9.39 13.08 33.00
CA LEU A 655 -10.54 13.66 33.70
C LEU A 655 -11.58 14.22 32.74
N LEU A 656 -11.16 14.83 31.61
CA LEU A 656 -12.07 15.30 30.57
C LEU A 656 -12.83 14.16 29.90
N ILE A 657 -12.19 13.01 29.69
CA ILE A 657 -12.86 11.80 29.16
C ILE A 657 -13.94 11.34 30.14
N VAL A 658 -13.61 11.21 31.42
CA VAL A 658 -14.55 10.79 32.46
C VAL A 658 -15.70 11.79 32.59
N GLY A 659 -15.42 13.10 32.60
CA GLY A 659 -16.45 14.15 32.66
C GLY A 659 -17.39 14.15 31.45
N SER A 660 -16.91 13.75 30.26
CA SER A 660 -17.73 13.59 29.04
C SER A 660 -18.63 12.34 29.03
N ALA A 661 -18.51 11.46 30.02
CA ALA A 661 -19.28 10.21 30.10
C ALA A 661 -20.75 10.42 30.52
N VAL A 662 -21.04 11.43 31.36
CA VAL A 662 -22.33 11.59 32.07
C VAL A 662 -23.20 12.73 31.53
N GLY A 663 -22.60 13.83 31.07
CA GLY A 663 -23.34 14.99 30.55
C GLY A 663 -22.59 16.32 30.64
N GLY A 664 -23.20 17.39 30.12
CA GLY A 664 -22.57 18.72 29.96
C GLY A 664 -22.22 19.45 31.26
N GLU A 665 -22.97 19.25 32.37
CA GLU A 665 -22.71 19.98 33.63
C GLU A 665 -21.41 19.54 34.32
N GLN A 666 -21.18 18.22 34.45
CA GLN A 666 -19.92 17.70 35.01
C GLN A 666 -18.73 18.06 34.12
N GLN A 667 -18.93 18.10 32.81
CA GLN A 667 -17.91 18.52 31.86
C GLN A 667 -17.52 20.00 32.03
N VAL A 668 -18.49 20.90 32.24
CA VAL A 668 -18.23 22.32 32.54
C VAL A 668 -17.46 22.45 33.85
N GLN A 669 -17.86 21.73 34.90
CA GLN A 669 -17.17 21.76 36.19
C GLN A 669 -15.70 21.31 36.09
N VAL A 670 -15.42 20.23 35.34
CA VAL A 670 -14.06 19.76 35.10
C VAL A 670 -13.25 20.77 34.30
N LEU A 671 -13.85 21.41 33.28
CA LEU A 671 -13.20 22.45 32.49
C LEU A 671 -12.87 23.69 33.33
N GLU A 672 -13.75 24.13 34.23
CA GLU A 672 -13.50 25.25 35.13
C GLU A 672 -12.30 25.00 36.03
N TRP A 673 -12.21 23.81 36.62
CA TRP A 673 -11.09 23.44 37.48
C TRP A 673 -9.75 23.35 36.71
N LEU A 674 -9.76 22.81 35.48
CA LEU A 674 -8.55 22.65 34.67
C LEU A 674 -8.10 23.95 33.97
N PHE A 675 -9.03 24.78 33.49
CA PHE A 675 -8.72 26.03 32.77
C PHE A 675 -8.51 27.24 33.68
N GLY A 676 -9.05 27.27 34.89
CA GLY A 676 -8.95 28.42 35.80
C GLY A 676 -7.53 29.00 35.90
N PRO A 677 -6.50 28.19 36.24
CA PRO A 677 -5.12 28.66 36.30
C PRO A 677 -4.55 29.12 34.95
N MET A 678 -4.91 28.43 33.86
CA MET A 678 -4.41 28.76 32.51
C MET A 678 -4.96 30.09 32.00
N GLN A 679 -6.24 30.34 32.25
CA GLN A 679 -6.95 31.54 31.82
C GLN A 679 -6.35 32.82 32.44
N GLN A 680 -6.00 32.78 33.74
CA GLN A 680 -5.46 33.92 34.46
C GLN A 680 -4.13 34.43 33.87
N GLN A 681 -3.27 33.52 33.43
CA GLN A 681 -1.99 33.85 32.79
C GLN A 681 -2.18 34.25 31.32
N TRP A 682 -2.98 33.50 30.55
CA TRP A 682 -3.15 33.67 29.10
C TRP A 682 -3.78 35.03 28.70
N ILE A 683 -4.69 35.55 29.54
CA ILE A 683 -5.39 36.82 29.27
C ILE A 683 -4.55 38.05 29.67
N LEU A 684 -3.53 37.88 30.52
CA LEU A 684 -2.80 39.01 31.12
C LEU A 684 -2.15 39.91 30.03
N PRO A 685 -2.51 41.20 29.90
CA PRO A 685 -1.99 42.06 28.84
C PRO A 685 -0.46 42.22 28.87
N ALA A 686 0.11 42.34 30.08
CA ALA A 686 1.56 42.43 30.26
C ALA A 686 2.30 41.18 29.74
N TRP A 687 1.67 39.99 29.85
CA TRP A 687 2.23 38.75 29.33
C TRP A 687 2.17 38.72 27.79
N GLN A 688 1.03 39.12 27.20
CA GLN A 688 0.88 39.20 25.76
C GLN A 688 1.81 40.25 25.13
N GLU A 689 1.99 41.41 25.75
CA GLU A 689 2.91 42.44 25.26
C GLU A 689 4.37 41.99 25.34
N LYS A 690 4.74 41.23 26.38
CA LYS A 690 6.10 40.73 26.57
C LYS A 690 6.49 39.68 25.52
N TYR A 691 5.58 38.79 25.12
CA TYR A 691 5.92 37.63 24.27
C TYR A 691 5.25 37.61 22.89
N LEU A 692 4.05 38.19 22.73
CA LEU A 692 3.22 38.07 21.52
C LEU A 692 3.10 39.37 20.70
N SER A 693 3.75 40.45 21.13
CA SER A 693 3.67 41.77 20.49
C SER A 693 4.37 41.87 19.13
N SER A 694 5.48 41.13 18.95
CA SER A 694 6.26 41.15 17.71
C SER A 694 7.00 39.82 17.50
N PRO A 695 7.41 39.48 16.26
CA PRO A 695 8.25 38.32 16.01
C PRO A 695 9.57 38.35 16.80
N ALA A 696 10.14 39.54 17.00
CA ALA A 696 11.36 39.71 17.81
C ALA A 696 11.14 39.37 19.29
N SER A 697 9.95 39.66 19.84
CA SER A 697 9.57 39.31 21.21
C SER A 697 9.51 37.78 21.38
N LEU A 698 8.98 37.07 20.38
CA LEU A 698 8.95 35.60 20.36
C LEU A 698 10.37 35.01 20.25
N VAL A 699 11.22 35.57 19.39
CA VAL A 699 12.61 35.13 19.24
C VAL A 699 13.40 35.29 20.54
N ARG A 700 13.14 36.35 21.32
CA ARG A 700 13.76 36.53 22.65
C ARG A 700 13.38 35.40 23.62
N LEU A 701 12.14 34.93 23.60
CA LEU A 701 11.70 33.80 24.42
C LEU A 701 12.47 32.51 24.06
N LEU A 702 12.69 32.27 22.76
CA LEU A 702 13.38 31.07 22.26
C LEU A 702 14.90 31.08 22.49
N THR A 703 15.50 32.27 22.63
CA THR A 703 16.96 32.44 22.61
C THR A 703 17.58 32.75 23.97
N GLN A 704 16.82 33.30 24.92
CA GLN A 704 17.31 33.58 26.27
C GLN A 704 17.95 32.35 26.94
N ASP A 705 19.06 32.58 27.65
CA ASP A 705 19.86 31.51 28.25
C ASP A 705 19.16 30.84 29.44
N VAL A 706 19.40 29.53 29.59
CA VAL A 706 18.90 28.65 30.67
C VAL A 706 19.28 29.14 32.07
N SER A 707 20.26 30.05 32.18
CA SER A 707 20.70 30.63 33.46
C SER A 707 19.67 31.53 34.14
N ILE A 708 18.64 32.00 33.41
CA ILE A 708 17.46 32.66 33.97
C ILE A 708 16.28 31.70 33.76
N GLY A 709 16.06 30.79 34.73
CA GLY A 709 15.10 29.68 34.63
C GLY A 709 13.69 30.06 34.15
N ASP A 710 13.26 31.30 34.39
CA ASP A 710 11.92 31.80 34.10
C ASP A 710 11.52 31.74 32.61
N ALA A 711 12.43 31.97 31.66
CA ALA A 711 12.07 32.09 30.24
C ALA A 711 11.86 30.72 29.56
N HIS A 712 12.70 29.73 29.90
CA HIS A 712 12.58 28.36 29.38
C HIS A 712 11.35 27.65 29.96
N GLU A 713 11.09 27.82 31.26
CA GLU A 713 9.86 27.32 31.88
C GLU A 713 8.60 27.94 31.25
N GLU A 714 8.64 29.24 30.93
CA GLU A 714 7.54 29.93 30.25
C GLU A 714 7.30 29.41 28.82
N MET A 715 8.36 29.13 28.07
CA MET A 715 8.27 28.57 26.72
C MET A 715 7.52 27.22 26.73
N TRP A 716 7.91 26.30 27.62
CA TRP A 716 7.24 25.00 27.75
C TRP A 716 5.87 25.10 28.42
N SER A 717 5.66 26.07 29.32
CA SER A 717 4.33 26.38 29.86
C SER A 717 3.36 26.79 28.76
N MET A 718 3.79 27.64 27.82
CA MET A 718 3.01 28.06 26.66
C MET A 718 2.67 26.86 25.76
N TYR A 719 3.66 26.01 25.45
CA TYR A 719 3.47 24.78 24.69
C TYR A 719 2.42 23.86 25.34
N HIS A 720 2.56 23.61 26.65
CA HIS A 720 1.65 22.76 27.38
C HIS A 720 0.23 23.36 27.47
N THR A 721 0.11 24.68 27.56
CA THR A 721 -1.21 25.35 27.57
C THR A 721 -1.91 25.20 26.22
N VAL A 722 -1.23 25.46 25.10
CA VAL A 722 -1.80 25.31 23.75
C VAL A 722 -2.15 23.85 23.47
N THR A 723 -1.25 22.90 23.75
CA THR A 723 -1.54 21.47 23.54
C THR A 723 -2.68 20.96 24.44
N PHE A 724 -2.90 21.55 25.62
CA PHE A 724 -4.04 21.21 26.47
C PHE A 724 -5.36 21.76 25.91
N PHE A 725 -5.37 22.97 25.35
CA PHE A 725 -6.54 23.50 24.62
C PHE A 725 -6.98 22.58 23.48
N GLU A 726 -6.01 22.07 22.71
CA GLU A 726 -6.26 21.09 21.65
C GLU A 726 -6.87 19.80 22.22
N ARG A 727 -6.29 19.24 23.29
CA ARG A 727 -6.80 18.02 23.95
C ARG A 727 -8.21 18.22 24.49
N ALA A 728 -8.51 19.37 25.10
CA ALA A 728 -9.84 19.69 25.60
C ALA A 728 -10.88 19.70 24.47
N LEU A 729 -10.58 20.38 23.35
CA LEU A 729 -11.46 20.37 22.17
C LEU A 729 -11.66 18.96 21.58
N ARG A 730 -10.61 18.13 21.58
CA ARG A 730 -10.69 16.74 21.10
C ARG A 730 -11.61 15.89 21.98
N ARG A 731 -11.60 16.07 23.30
CA ARG A 731 -12.33 15.23 24.27
C ARG A 731 -13.72 15.75 24.61
N CYS A 732 -13.98 17.05 24.48
CA CYS A 732 -15.30 17.57 24.76
C CYS A 732 -16.31 17.15 23.68
N THR A 733 -17.44 16.56 24.10
CA THR A 733 -18.54 16.12 23.23
C THR A 733 -19.79 16.97 23.41
N ASN A 734 -20.59 17.12 22.34
CA ASN A 734 -21.92 17.73 22.43
C ASN A 734 -22.89 16.84 23.24
N PRO A 735 -23.77 17.42 24.08
CA PRO A 735 -24.74 16.66 24.91
C PRO A 735 -25.69 15.75 24.11
N SER A 736 -25.94 16.02 22.83
CA SER A 736 -26.88 15.27 21.99
C SER A 736 -26.33 13.98 21.39
N GLY A 737 -25.02 13.71 21.49
CA GLY A 737 -24.36 12.60 20.76
C GLY A 737 -24.33 11.24 21.47
N LYS A 738 -24.89 11.10 22.67
CA LYS A 738 -24.82 9.86 23.49
C LYS A 738 -26.17 9.30 23.95
N ALA A 739 -27.30 9.74 23.39
CA ALA A 739 -28.56 9.04 23.60
C ALA A 739 -28.66 7.84 22.63
N SER A 740 -28.57 6.64 23.20
CA SER A 740 -28.82 5.30 22.62
C SER A 740 -27.90 4.79 21.49
N SER A 741 -26.76 4.21 21.86
CA SER A 741 -26.20 3.06 21.12
C SER A 741 -26.73 1.77 21.73
N GLY A 742 -27.94 1.37 21.36
CA GLY A 742 -28.42 -0.01 21.55
C GLY A 742 -27.70 -0.94 20.56
N PRO A 743 -27.55 -2.24 20.85
CA PRO A 743 -26.79 -3.16 20.03
C PRO A 743 -27.65 -3.68 18.86
N SER A 744 -28.05 -2.80 17.95
CA SER A 744 -28.54 -3.13 16.61
C SER A 744 -28.84 -1.82 15.87
N ALA A 745 -27.88 -1.33 15.09
CA ALA A 745 -28.13 -0.28 14.10
C ALA A 745 -27.12 -0.46 12.97
N THR A 746 -27.58 -1.09 11.90
CA THR A 746 -27.02 -0.97 10.56
C THR A 746 -26.95 0.52 10.21
N ALA A 747 -25.80 0.93 9.69
CA ALA A 747 -25.59 2.29 9.22
C ALA A 747 -26.47 2.51 7.98
N ASP A 748 -27.61 3.17 8.14
CA ASP A 748 -28.32 3.87 7.08
C ASP A 748 -29.26 4.92 7.69
N ASN A 749 -29.24 6.11 7.09
CA ASN A 749 -30.14 7.25 7.26
C ASN A 749 -30.18 7.94 8.64
N VAL A 750 -29.41 9.02 8.77
CA VAL A 750 -29.70 10.08 9.74
C VAL A 750 -30.77 10.97 9.13
N ASP A 751 -32.01 10.82 9.60
CA ASP A 751 -33.12 11.69 9.24
C ASP A 751 -32.80 13.16 9.60
N MET A 752 -32.79 14.00 8.57
CA MET A 752 -32.78 15.45 8.66
C MET A 752 -34.22 15.93 8.83
N ASP A 753 -34.74 15.85 10.05
CA ASP A 753 -35.90 16.66 10.44
C ASP A 753 -35.81 17.03 11.92
N ALA A 754 -35.00 18.06 12.19
CA ALA A 754 -35.02 18.80 13.44
C ALA A 754 -34.89 20.30 13.12
N ALA A 755 -35.95 20.86 12.55
CA ALA A 755 -36.16 22.29 12.59
C ALA A 755 -36.32 22.74 14.06
N ALA A 756 -35.45 23.66 14.47
CA ALA A 756 -35.54 24.51 15.67
C ALA A 756 -35.31 23.85 17.05
N MET A 757 -34.06 23.53 17.37
CA MET A 757 -33.49 23.75 18.72
C MET A 757 -32.04 24.25 18.59
N PRO A 758 -31.59 25.31 19.29
CA PRO A 758 -30.27 25.90 19.06
C PRO A 758 -29.15 24.97 19.54
N ALA A 759 -28.15 24.73 18.68
CA ALA A 759 -26.87 24.11 19.02
C ALA A 759 -25.98 25.05 19.86
N SER A 760 -26.49 25.62 20.95
CA SER A 760 -25.84 26.71 21.71
C SER A 760 -25.14 26.28 23.00
N ASN A 761 -25.21 25.01 23.42
CA ASN A 761 -24.77 24.59 24.76
C ASN A 761 -23.55 23.65 24.76
N HIS A 762 -22.56 23.88 23.90
CA HIS A 762 -21.27 23.17 23.99
C HIS A 762 -20.41 23.81 25.10
N ALA A 763 -19.88 23.00 26.02
CA ALA A 763 -19.13 23.47 27.20
C ALA A 763 -17.91 24.35 26.88
N MET A 764 -17.29 24.16 25.71
CA MET A 764 -16.17 24.98 25.24
C MET A 764 -16.52 26.38 24.71
N ILE A 765 -17.79 26.68 24.38
CA ILE A 765 -18.17 27.98 23.77
C ILE A 765 -17.73 29.18 24.61
N PRO A 766 -17.97 29.23 25.94
CA PRO A 766 -17.54 30.36 26.79
C PRO A 766 -16.03 30.58 26.80
N HIS A 767 -15.25 29.54 26.49
CA HIS A 767 -13.79 29.62 26.53
C HIS A 767 -13.17 30.12 25.22
N LEU A 768 -13.89 30.06 24.08
CA LEU A 768 -13.36 30.43 22.77
C LEU A 768 -12.91 31.89 22.68
N ALA A 769 -13.66 32.81 23.28
CA ALA A 769 -13.43 34.25 23.18
C ALA A 769 -12.04 34.65 23.70
N TRP A 770 -11.64 34.11 24.86
CA TRP A 770 -10.34 34.42 25.46
C TRP A 770 -9.21 33.52 24.97
N MET A 771 -9.50 32.29 24.52
CA MET A 771 -8.48 31.37 24.02
C MET A 771 -7.88 31.81 22.68
N PHE A 772 -8.72 32.27 21.75
CA PHE A 772 -8.29 32.49 20.36
C PHE A 772 -7.49 33.76 20.12
N SER A 773 -7.81 34.88 20.78
CA SER A 773 -7.12 36.14 20.51
C SER A 773 -5.59 36.04 20.70
N PRO A 774 -5.07 35.47 21.81
CA PRO A 774 -3.62 35.30 21.97
C PRO A 774 -3.06 34.19 21.07
N LEU A 775 -3.83 33.12 20.81
CA LEU A 775 -3.41 32.03 19.92
C LEU A 775 -3.20 32.52 18.48
N LEU A 776 -4.09 33.35 17.95
CA LEU A 776 -3.98 33.92 16.61
C LEU A 776 -2.78 34.88 16.51
N LYS A 777 -2.51 35.68 17.55
CA LYS A 777 -1.28 36.51 17.62
C LYS A 777 -0.02 35.65 17.60
N LEU A 778 -0.01 34.56 18.35
CA LEU A 778 1.11 33.60 18.38
C LEU A 778 1.37 32.99 17.00
N LEU A 779 0.34 32.45 16.34
CA LEU A 779 0.45 31.88 14.99
C LEU A 779 0.92 32.93 13.97
N ARG A 780 0.39 34.15 14.04
CA ARG A 780 0.81 35.27 13.18
C ARG A 780 2.31 35.58 13.34
N CYS A 781 2.80 35.68 14.59
CA CYS A 781 4.21 35.90 14.89
C CYS A 781 5.10 34.74 14.40
N MET A 782 4.63 33.50 14.51
CA MET A 782 5.34 32.32 14.02
C MET A 782 5.44 32.32 12.50
N HIS A 783 4.35 32.56 11.77
CA HIS A 783 4.37 32.62 10.29
C HIS A 783 5.32 33.72 9.77
N ALA A 784 5.43 34.84 10.49
CA ALA A 784 6.33 35.93 10.14
C ALA A 784 7.83 35.56 10.21
N LEU A 785 8.22 34.48 10.91
CA LEU A 785 9.62 34.05 11.01
C LEU A 785 10.24 33.65 9.66
N TRP A 786 9.43 33.17 8.72
CA TRP A 786 9.86 32.82 7.36
C TRP A 786 9.89 34.02 6.40
N SER A 787 9.45 35.20 6.84
CA SER A 787 9.51 36.41 6.01
C SER A 787 10.97 36.86 5.82
N PRO A 788 11.39 37.28 4.61
CA PRO A 788 12.77 37.70 4.36
C PRO A 788 13.27 38.82 5.28
N SER A 789 12.37 39.74 5.65
CA SER A 789 12.65 40.85 6.57
C SER A 789 12.99 40.40 7.99
N VAL A 790 12.42 39.27 8.44
CA VAL A 790 12.67 38.72 9.77
C VAL A 790 13.78 37.68 9.72
N ALA A 791 13.74 36.77 8.74
CA ALA A 791 14.67 35.65 8.59
C ALA A 791 16.15 36.07 8.58
N THR A 792 16.47 37.21 7.96
CA THR A 792 17.83 37.77 7.92
C THR A 792 18.33 38.31 9.25
N THR A 793 17.44 38.56 10.21
CA THR A 793 17.75 39.10 11.55
C THR A 793 17.73 38.04 12.65
N LEU A 794 17.42 36.77 12.31
CA LEU A 794 17.29 35.70 13.28
C LEU A 794 18.65 35.20 13.79
N PRO A 795 18.76 34.84 15.08
CA PRO A 795 19.92 34.12 15.60
C PRO A 795 20.12 32.77 14.93
N MET A 796 21.38 32.30 14.85
CA MET A 796 21.75 31.04 14.21
C MET A 796 20.96 29.83 14.72
N GLN A 797 20.64 29.79 16.02
CA GLN A 797 19.87 28.70 16.62
C GLN A 797 18.44 28.64 16.08
N VAL A 798 17.81 29.80 15.88
CA VAL A 798 16.45 29.89 15.32
C VAL A 798 16.49 29.62 13.83
N GLN A 799 17.48 30.15 13.11
CA GLN A 799 17.64 29.91 11.67
C GLN A 799 17.82 28.41 11.36
N GLY A 800 18.65 27.71 12.14
CA GLY A 800 18.79 26.26 12.03
C GLY A 800 17.49 25.51 12.35
N ALA A 801 16.68 26.03 13.29
CA ALA A 801 15.41 25.41 13.69
C ALA A 801 14.30 25.54 12.64
N LEU A 802 14.37 26.53 11.74
CA LEU A 802 13.43 26.66 10.62
C LEU A 802 13.63 25.59 9.54
N ALA A 803 14.82 24.97 9.46
CA ALA A 803 15.10 23.89 8.52
C ALA A 803 14.39 22.59 8.90
N MET A 804 13.99 21.82 7.87
CA MET A 804 13.37 20.51 8.04
C MET A 804 14.31 19.54 8.76
N ALA A 805 13.79 18.82 9.77
CA ALA A 805 14.57 17.85 10.55
C ALA A 805 14.98 16.63 9.72
N ASP A 806 16.15 16.06 10.00
CA ASP A 806 16.66 14.87 9.30
C ASP A 806 15.72 13.66 9.41
N ALA A 807 15.05 13.49 10.55
CA ALA A 807 14.04 12.44 10.74
C ALA A 807 12.79 12.63 9.85
N GLU A 808 12.42 13.88 9.57
CA GLU A 808 11.31 14.20 8.66
C GLU A 808 11.74 13.99 7.21
N GLN A 809 12.98 14.34 6.85
CA GLN A 809 13.56 14.04 5.53
C GLN A 809 13.64 12.53 5.28
N ALA A 810 14.12 11.74 6.25
CA ALA A 810 14.15 10.27 6.15
C ALA A 810 12.74 9.69 5.97
N SER A 811 11.75 10.18 6.73
CA SER A 811 10.36 9.74 6.58
C SER A 811 9.77 10.07 5.21
N LEU A 812 10.16 11.17 4.57
CA LEU A 812 9.71 11.53 3.23
C LEU A 812 10.35 10.67 2.13
N LEU A 813 11.58 10.20 2.36
CA LEU A 813 12.30 9.28 1.47
C LEU A 813 11.82 7.82 1.58
N GLY A 814 10.95 7.52 2.54
CA GLY A 814 10.51 6.15 2.82
C GLY A 814 11.54 5.33 3.63
N ASP A 815 12.64 5.96 4.07
CA ASP A 815 13.55 5.37 5.04
C ASP A 815 12.78 5.26 6.36
N LEU A 816 12.54 4.03 6.83
CA LEU A 816 12.03 3.81 8.18
C LEU A 816 13.02 4.48 9.13
N ALA A 817 12.58 5.54 9.79
CA ALA A 817 13.34 6.17 10.87
C ALA A 817 13.84 5.06 11.80
N THR A 818 15.15 4.82 11.79
CA THR A 818 15.82 4.03 12.81
C THR A 818 15.40 4.65 14.14
N ASN A 819 14.63 3.89 14.93
CA ASN A 819 13.97 4.25 16.20
C ASN A 819 12.51 4.72 16.12
N ARG A 820 11.60 3.75 15.95
CA ARG A 820 10.23 3.87 16.48
C ARG A 820 10.21 3.60 17.99
N GLY A 821 10.30 4.66 18.77
CA GLY A 821 9.71 4.74 20.11
C GLY A 821 8.58 5.76 20.07
N SER A 822 7.40 5.38 20.58
CA SER A 822 6.15 6.15 20.74
C SER A 822 6.24 7.67 20.52
N ALA A 823 5.36 8.19 19.65
CA ALA A 823 5.16 9.61 19.37
C ALA A 823 5.02 10.42 20.68
N GLY A 824 6.10 11.12 21.02
CA GLY A 824 6.25 11.88 22.26
C GLY A 824 7.69 11.97 22.77
N ALA A 825 8.61 11.10 22.32
CA ALA A 825 9.97 11.02 22.89
C ALA A 825 11.12 10.94 21.87
N SER A 826 10.89 11.18 20.57
CA SER A 826 11.97 11.16 19.55
C SER A 826 12.60 12.54 19.35
N ALA A 827 13.04 13.14 20.45
CA ALA A 827 14.08 14.15 20.41
C ALA A 827 15.17 13.70 21.39
N MET A 828 16.43 13.83 20.97
CA MET A 828 17.63 13.68 21.79
C MET A 828 18.19 12.25 21.88
N THR A 829 18.70 11.73 20.78
CA THR A 829 19.93 10.93 20.79
C THR A 829 21.08 11.80 20.27
N GLU A 830 22.17 11.87 21.04
CA GLU A 830 23.59 12.00 20.63
C GLU A 830 24.45 12.79 21.63
N THR A 831 25.70 12.32 21.71
CA THR A 831 26.75 12.57 22.70
C THR A 831 27.21 14.03 22.80
N LYS A 832 27.28 14.54 24.04
CA LYS A 832 28.12 15.59 24.70
C LYS A 832 28.92 16.66 23.92
N SER A 833 28.78 16.83 22.60
CA SER A 833 29.49 17.83 21.79
C SER A 833 28.62 18.98 21.27
N ASP A 834 27.32 19.03 21.62
CA ASP A 834 26.33 19.71 20.77
C ASP A 834 25.27 20.52 21.56
N SER A 835 25.67 21.39 22.50
CA SER A 835 24.70 22.25 23.24
C SER A 835 23.90 23.16 22.30
N GLU A 836 24.50 23.63 21.21
CA GLU A 836 23.82 24.46 20.22
C GLU A 836 22.86 23.65 19.35
N ASN A 837 23.25 22.44 18.92
CA ASN A 837 22.41 21.56 18.12
C ASN A 837 21.19 21.05 18.92
N ASN A 838 21.35 20.83 20.22
CA ASN A 838 20.21 20.49 21.10
C ASN A 838 19.21 21.64 21.20
N LYS A 839 19.66 22.90 21.33
CA LYS A 839 18.77 24.08 21.38
C LYS A 839 18.06 24.29 20.03
N VAL A 840 18.71 24.02 18.90
CA VAL A 840 18.09 24.01 17.56
C VAL A 840 16.97 22.97 17.49
N LYS A 841 17.23 21.72 17.91
CA LYS A 841 16.23 20.64 17.94
C LYS A 841 15.05 20.97 18.85
N GLU A 842 15.32 21.58 20.00
CA GLU A 842 14.30 22.01 20.96
C GLU A 842 13.37 23.08 20.38
N ILE A 843 13.94 24.17 19.84
CA ILE A 843 13.18 25.26 19.22
C ILE A 843 12.34 24.74 18.04
N ARG A 844 12.92 23.85 17.21
CA ARG A 844 12.21 23.24 16.07
C ARG A 844 11.00 22.43 16.54
N THR A 845 11.19 21.62 17.57
CA THR A 845 10.12 20.78 18.16
C THR A 845 9.01 21.65 18.73
N TRP A 846 9.38 22.72 19.43
CA TRP A 846 8.44 23.69 19.97
C TRP A 846 7.64 24.39 18.88
N LEU A 847 8.32 24.95 17.85
CA LEU A 847 7.67 25.63 16.72
C LEU A 847 6.70 24.71 15.99
N LYS A 848 7.12 23.47 15.71
CA LYS A 848 6.28 22.46 15.07
C LYS A 848 5.05 22.14 15.92
N GLY A 849 5.23 21.81 17.19
CA GLY A 849 4.12 21.38 18.03
C GLY A 849 3.15 22.51 18.41
N VAL A 850 3.61 23.76 18.59
CA VAL A 850 2.70 24.90 18.78
C VAL A 850 1.89 25.19 17.53
N ARG A 851 2.50 25.14 16.33
CA ARG A 851 1.79 25.35 15.06
C ARG A 851 0.77 24.25 14.80
N ASP A 852 1.17 22.98 14.94
CA ASP A 852 0.30 21.83 14.72
C ASP A 852 -0.88 21.84 15.72
N ALA A 853 -0.62 22.11 17.00
CA ALA A 853 -1.67 22.23 18.01
C ALA A 853 -2.58 23.43 17.74
N GLY A 854 -2.01 24.58 17.35
CA GLY A 854 -2.76 25.78 16.98
C GLY A 854 -3.70 25.56 15.80
N TYR A 855 -3.24 24.89 14.74
CA TYR A 855 -4.08 24.52 13.60
C TYR A 855 -5.16 23.52 14.00
N ASN A 856 -4.82 22.49 14.79
CA ASN A 856 -5.79 21.54 15.31
C ASN A 856 -6.88 22.22 16.15
N ILE A 857 -6.53 23.19 17.01
CA ILE A 857 -7.51 23.96 17.79
C ILE A 857 -8.53 24.62 16.87
N LEU A 858 -8.09 25.29 15.81
CA LEU A 858 -8.98 25.98 14.87
C LEU A 858 -9.88 25.00 14.10
N GLY A 859 -9.31 23.91 13.56
CA GLY A 859 -10.07 22.89 12.83
C GLY A 859 -11.03 22.08 13.69
N LEU A 860 -10.60 21.69 14.89
CA LEU A 860 -11.45 20.98 15.86
C LEU A 860 -12.59 21.88 16.34
N SER A 861 -12.36 23.18 16.50
CA SER A 861 -13.42 24.11 16.87
C SER A 861 -14.51 24.18 15.80
N ALA A 862 -14.13 24.24 14.51
CA ALA A 862 -15.10 24.21 13.41
C ALA A 862 -15.89 22.90 13.34
N THR A 863 -15.24 21.76 13.60
CA THR A 863 -15.87 20.42 13.45
C THR A 863 -16.63 19.92 14.68
N ARG A 864 -16.19 20.26 15.90
CA ARG A 864 -16.76 19.73 17.15
C ARG A 864 -17.81 20.67 17.75
N ILE A 865 -17.57 21.97 17.69
CA ILE A 865 -18.48 22.99 18.24
C ILE A 865 -19.60 23.32 17.24
N GLY A 866 -19.32 23.23 15.94
CA GLY A 866 -20.30 23.47 14.88
C GLY A 866 -20.69 24.94 14.79
N GLU A 867 -21.98 25.23 14.64
CA GLU A 867 -22.50 26.59 14.43
C GLU A 867 -22.03 27.60 15.49
N GLY A 868 -21.91 27.21 16.76
CA GLY A 868 -21.43 28.08 17.84
C GLY A 868 -20.02 28.64 17.62
N PHE A 869 -19.18 27.98 16.82
CA PHE A 869 -17.88 28.53 16.40
C PHE A 869 -18.03 29.63 15.36
N PHE A 870 -18.98 29.49 14.42
CA PHE A 870 -19.13 30.39 13.28
C PHE A 870 -19.94 31.66 13.56
N VAL A 871 -20.83 31.63 14.56
CA VAL A 871 -21.60 32.82 14.99
C VAL A 871 -20.64 33.94 15.39
N ASP A 872 -20.63 35.03 14.62
CA ASP A 872 -19.67 36.12 14.85
C ASP A 872 -20.07 36.96 16.06
N VAL A 873 -19.25 36.88 17.11
CA VAL A 873 -19.43 37.65 18.36
C VAL A 873 -18.35 38.73 18.49
N ASP A 874 -17.21 38.61 17.78
CA ASP A 874 -15.99 39.40 18.07
C ASP A 874 -15.12 39.76 16.83
N GLY A 875 -15.61 39.61 15.59
CA GLY A 875 -14.80 39.83 14.39
C GLY A 875 -13.77 38.72 14.13
N ARG A 876 -14.06 37.51 14.62
CA ARG A 876 -13.19 36.32 14.53
C ARG A 876 -12.78 35.93 13.10
N PRO A 877 -13.65 36.01 12.07
CA PRO A 877 -13.28 35.65 10.70
C PRO A 877 -12.10 36.48 10.16
N ALA A 878 -12.13 37.79 10.38
CA ALA A 878 -11.09 38.72 9.93
C ALA A 878 -9.78 38.53 10.70
N ALA A 879 -9.85 38.32 12.02
CA ALA A 879 -8.69 38.03 12.84
C ALA A 879 -8.00 36.72 12.39
N LEU A 880 -8.79 35.69 12.08
CA LEU A 880 -8.29 34.39 11.62
C LEU A 880 -7.66 34.49 10.22
N ALA A 881 -8.34 35.16 9.28
CA ALA A 881 -7.79 35.39 7.94
C ALA A 881 -6.46 36.16 8.01
N THR A 882 -6.39 37.21 8.83
CA THR A 882 -5.15 38.00 9.01
C THR A 882 -4.03 37.15 9.60
N ALA A 883 -4.30 36.38 10.67
CA ALA A 883 -3.27 35.58 11.33
C ALA A 883 -2.71 34.46 10.46
N LEU A 884 -3.55 33.80 9.67
CA LEU A 884 -3.16 32.64 8.87
C LEU A 884 -2.60 33.01 7.50
N LEU A 885 -3.10 34.08 6.87
CA LEU A 885 -2.87 34.34 5.44
C LEU A 885 -1.93 35.51 5.15
N GLU A 886 -1.63 36.38 6.11
CA GLU A 886 -0.75 37.55 5.90
C GLU A 886 0.65 37.15 5.37
N ASN A 887 1.20 36.04 5.88
CA ASN A 887 2.55 35.57 5.53
C ASN A 887 2.53 34.29 4.66
N ILE A 888 1.40 33.94 4.04
CA ILE A 888 1.25 32.69 3.27
C ILE A 888 2.32 32.53 2.18
N GLN A 889 2.74 33.65 1.56
CA GLN A 889 3.74 33.67 0.50
C GLN A 889 5.13 33.19 0.92
N HIS A 890 5.43 33.23 2.22
CA HIS A 890 6.72 32.87 2.78
C HIS A 890 6.73 31.48 3.42
N MET A 891 5.56 30.87 3.61
CA MET A 891 5.43 29.54 4.19
C MET A 891 5.95 28.46 3.23
N GLU A 892 6.64 27.46 3.78
CA GLU A 892 7.08 26.27 3.03
C GLU A 892 5.89 25.37 2.64
N LEU A 893 6.06 24.55 1.59
CA LEU A 893 5.02 23.69 1.02
C LEU A 893 4.29 22.82 2.06
N HIS A 894 5.05 22.22 2.99
CA HIS A 894 4.47 21.34 4.00
C HIS A 894 3.67 22.10 5.07
N HIS A 895 4.02 23.35 5.37
CA HIS A 895 3.23 24.21 6.26
C HIS A 895 1.90 24.60 5.62
N ILE A 896 1.92 24.94 4.32
CA ILE A 896 0.69 25.24 3.56
C ILE A 896 -0.19 24.00 3.49
N ARG A 897 0.40 22.83 3.21
CA ARG A 897 -0.30 21.54 3.24
C ARG A 897 -0.98 21.29 4.59
N GLN A 898 -0.28 21.48 5.70
CA GLN A 898 -0.84 21.33 7.06
C GLN A 898 -1.97 22.33 7.32
N LEU A 899 -1.82 23.59 6.91
CA LEU A 899 -2.84 24.63 7.04
C LEU A 899 -4.13 24.26 6.28
N LEU A 900 -3.99 23.78 5.04
CA LEU A 900 -5.11 23.29 4.24
C LEU A 900 -5.83 22.13 4.93
N HIS A 901 -5.06 21.12 5.34
CA HIS A 901 -5.58 19.88 5.90
C HIS A 901 -6.27 20.07 7.25
N LEU A 902 -5.64 20.82 8.16
CA LEU A 902 -6.07 20.94 9.55
C LEU A 902 -7.03 22.10 9.79
N VAL A 903 -7.04 23.15 8.96
CA VAL A 903 -7.86 24.34 9.19
C VAL A 903 -8.82 24.61 8.04
N ILE A 904 -8.32 24.85 6.83
CA ILE A 904 -9.15 25.36 5.73
C ILE A 904 -10.20 24.34 5.30
N ILE A 905 -9.82 23.08 5.08
CA ILE A 905 -10.76 22.02 4.67
C ILE A 905 -11.85 21.78 5.73
N PRO A 906 -11.53 21.59 7.03
CA PRO A 906 -12.53 21.49 8.08
C PRO A 906 -13.48 22.70 8.16
N VAL A 907 -12.95 23.92 8.05
CA VAL A 907 -13.75 25.16 8.06
C VAL A 907 -14.71 25.20 6.87
N VAL A 908 -14.23 24.93 5.66
CA VAL A 908 -15.06 24.88 4.44
C VAL A 908 -16.14 23.81 4.54
N LYS A 909 -15.81 22.64 5.09
CA LYS A 909 -16.74 21.52 5.23
C LYS A 909 -17.89 21.81 6.19
N MET A 910 -17.64 22.57 7.26
CA MET A 910 -18.59 22.77 8.36
C MET A 910 -19.27 24.15 8.36
N CYS A 911 -18.85 25.08 7.50
CA CYS A 911 -19.37 26.45 7.49
C CYS A 911 -20.84 26.49 7.03
N PRO A 912 -21.78 27.03 7.84
CA PRO A 912 -23.17 27.19 7.44
C PRO A 912 -23.33 28.13 6.25
N ILE A 913 -24.32 27.85 5.39
CA ILE A 913 -24.56 28.59 4.13
C ILE A 913 -24.71 30.10 4.38
N THR A 914 -25.36 30.50 5.47
CA THR A 914 -25.57 31.91 5.85
C THR A 914 -24.28 32.65 6.20
N LEU A 915 -23.19 31.93 6.50
CA LEU A 915 -21.92 32.46 6.97
C LEU A 915 -20.78 32.27 5.97
N TRP A 916 -21.07 31.81 4.75
CA TRP A 916 -20.07 31.68 3.69
C TRP A 916 -19.43 33.02 3.32
N ASP A 917 -20.21 34.10 3.21
CA ASP A 917 -19.67 35.42 2.85
C ASP A 917 -18.69 35.98 3.89
N PRO A 918 -19.01 36.06 5.20
CA PRO A 918 -18.06 36.58 6.19
C PRO A 918 -16.82 35.70 6.40
N TRP A 919 -16.93 34.38 6.24
CA TRP A 919 -15.82 33.44 6.47
C TRP A 919 -15.06 33.09 5.19
N LEU A 920 -15.73 32.45 4.24
CA LEU A 920 -15.07 31.83 3.08
C LEU A 920 -14.56 32.86 2.07
N ARG A 921 -15.22 34.03 1.94
CA ARG A 921 -14.73 35.14 1.09
C ARG A 921 -13.34 35.63 1.52
N GLN A 922 -13.03 35.58 2.82
CA GLN A 922 -11.75 36.07 3.34
C GLN A 922 -10.66 34.99 3.29
N LEU A 923 -11.05 33.70 3.33
CA LEU A 923 -10.11 32.58 3.43
C LEU A 923 -9.76 31.93 2.10
N LEU A 924 -10.75 31.65 1.25
CA LEU A 924 -10.53 30.89 0.01
C LEU A 924 -9.70 31.65 -1.04
N PRO A 925 -9.95 32.94 -1.33
CA PRO A 925 -9.25 33.62 -2.41
C PRO A 925 -7.73 33.69 -2.24
N PRO A 926 -7.17 34.14 -1.09
CA PRO A 926 -5.71 34.22 -0.93
C PRO A 926 -5.04 32.85 -1.01
N VAL A 927 -5.68 31.82 -0.44
CA VAL A 927 -5.18 30.44 -0.43
C VAL A 927 -5.14 29.85 -1.85
N LEU A 928 -6.25 29.93 -2.59
CA LEU A 928 -6.34 29.35 -3.93
C LEU A 928 -5.41 30.05 -4.92
N VAL A 929 -5.35 31.38 -4.89
CA VAL A 929 -4.45 32.16 -5.75
C VAL A 929 -2.99 31.82 -5.46
N HIS A 930 -2.62 31.70 -4.18
CA HIS A 930 -1.25 31.32 -3.81
C HIS A 930 -0.91 29.88 -4.24
N CYS A 931 -1.78 28.91 -3.94
CA CYS A 931 -1.57 27.51 -4.32
C CYS A 931 -1.46 27.35 -5.85
N HIS A 932 -2.33 28.01 -6.63
CA HIS A 932 -2.24 28.00 -8.09
C HIS A 932 -0.88 28.47 -8.58
N ARG A 933 -0.42 29.64 -8.13
CA ARG A 933 0.89 30.18 -8.53
C ARG A 933 2.03 29.20 -8.21
N VAL A 934 2.06 28.66 -6.99
CA VAL A 934 3.13 27.75 -6.55
C VAL A 934 3.09 26.43 -7.34
N LEU A 935 1.93 25.78 -7.41
CA LEU A 935 1.78 24.49 -8.05
C LEU A 935 2.09 24.56 -9.56
N THR A 936 1.56 25.54 -10.28
CA THR A 936 1.80 25.69 -11.71
C THR A 936 3.30 25.97 -11.99
N THR A 937 3.96 26.83 -11.20
CA THR A 937 5.42 27.07 -11.38
C THR A 937 6.25 25.83 -11.09
N ALA A 938 5.95 25.11 -10.01
CA ALA A 938 6.70 23.92 -9.60
C ALA A 938 6.50 22.76 -10.58
N TRP A 939 5.26 22.45 -10.97
CA TRP A 939 4.97 21.39 -11.95
C TRP A 939 5.52 21.70 -13.34
N THR A 940 5.43 22.95 -13.81
CA THR A 940 6.01 23.32 -15.11
C THR A 940 7.53 23.19 -15.10
N SER A 941 8.20 23.54 -14.01
CA SER A 941 9.65 23.31 -13.87
C SER A 941 10.01 21.82 -13.84
N LEU A 942 9.25 21.00 -13.11
CA LEU A 942 9.50 19.57 -13.01
C LEU A 942 9.30 18.88 -14.37
N ILE A 943 8.24 19.22 -15.10
CA ILE A 943 7.92 18.60 -16.40
C ILE A 943 8.91 19.04 -17.50
N LYS A 944 9.34 20.30 -17.51
CA LYS A 944 10.20 20.84 -18.58
C LYS A 944 11.69 20.67 -18.30
N GLU A 945 12.11 20.83 -17.05
CA GLU A 945 13.52 20.91 -16.65
C GLU A 945 13.96 19.71 -15.80
N GLY A 946 13.04 18.87 -15.32
CA GLY A 946 13.35 17.71 -14.48
C GLY A 946 13.72 18.04 -13.03
N SER A 947 13.50 19.28 -12.58
CA SER A 947 13.80 19.73 -11.21
C SER A 947 12.68 20.63 -10.67
N VAL A 948 12.47 20.60 -9.36
CA VAL A 948 11.40 21.40 -8.73
C VAL A 948 11.95 22.78 -8.35
N LYS A 949 11.53 23.82 -9.06
CA LYS A 949 11.85 25.21 -8.72
C LYS A 949 10.98 25.70 -7.58
N ILE A 950 11.65 26.08 -6.51
CA ILE A 950 11.07 26.53 -5.25
C ILE A 950 11.75 27.85 -4.85
N PRO A 951 11.06 28.83 -4.21
CA PRO A 951 11.72 30.03 -3.69
C PRO A 951 12.95 29.70 -2.82
N ASP A 952 14.06 30.41 -3.04
CA ASP A 952 15.37 30.17 -2.38
C ASP A 952 15.33 30.24 -0.84
N ASN A 953 14.28 30.85 -0.27
CA ASN A 953 14.07 30.96 1.18
C ASN A 953 13.45 29.71 1.82
N TRP A 954 13.03 28.70 1.04
CA TRP A 954 12.53 27.44 1.60
C TRP A 954 13.69 26.48 1.84
N SER A 955 13.90 26.16 3.11
CA SER A 955 15.14 25.60 3.62
C SER A 955 15.21 24.08 3.41
N VAL A 956 15.69 23.67 2.24
CA VAL A 956 16.21 22.30 2.00
C VAL A 956 17.73 22.39 1.82
N SER A 957 18.42 23.03 2.76
CA SER A 957 19.87 23.19 2.71
C SER A 957 20.56 21.95 3.29
N THR A 958 21.01 21.03 2.43
CA THR A 958 22.04 20.04 2.78
C THR A 958 23.40 20.64 2.44
N SER A 959 24.21 20.91 3.46
CA SER A 959 25.48 21.66 3.35
C SER A 959 26.63 20.93 2.65
N ASN A 960 26.39 19.76 2.02
CA ASN A 960 27.44 18.96 1.38
C ASN A 960 27.11 18.62 -0.08
N GLN A 961 28.03 18.95 -0.99
CA GLN A 961 27.96 18.73 -2.44
C GLN A 961 28.30 17.27 -2.80
N ASN A 962 27.46 16.32 -2.39
CA ASN A 962 27.53 14.94 -2.89
C ASN A 962 26.33 14.67 -3.81
N SER A 963 26.57 14.08 -4.99
CA SER A 963 25.52 13.78 -6.00
C SER A 963 24.33 12.99 -5.43
N THR A 964 24.57 12.10 -4.47
CA THR A 964 23.51 11.34 -3.77
C THR A 964 22.60 12.23 -2.91
N GLN A 965 23.11 13.31 -2.33
CA GLN A 965 22.32 14.21 -1.48
C GLN A 965 21.47 15.18 -2.31
N GLU A 966 21.95 15.59 -3.49
CA GLU A 966 21.17 16.38 -4.44
C GLU A 966 19.95 15.59 -4.93
N ILE A 967 20.12 14.29 -5.25
CA ILE A 967 19.01 13.40 -5.62
C ILE A 967 18.00 13.30 -4.47
N LYS A 968 18.46 13.09 -3.24
CA LYS A 968 17.57 13.03 -2.06
C LYS A 968 16.78 14.34 -1.88
N SER A 969 17.42 15.49 -2.05
CA SER A 969 16.78 16.80 -1.96
C SER A 969 15.70 16.99 -3.03
N GLU A 970 15.98 16.64 -4.29
CA GLU A 970 14.99 16.72 -5.36
C GLU A 970 13.79 15.77 -5.14
N VAL A 971 14.04 14.54 -4.68
CA VAL A 971 12.96 13.59 -4.33
C VAL A 971 12.08 14.14 -3.20
N ILE A 972 12.69 14.77 -2.18
CA ILE A 972 11.94 15.41 -1.09
C ILE A 972 11.08 16.56 -1.63
N LYS A 973 11.64 17.44 -2.48
CA LYS A 973 10.88 18.55 -3.10
C LYS A 973 9.72 18.04 -3.95
N GLU A 974 9.95 17.01 -4.76
CA GLU A 974 8.89 16.38 -5.57
C GLU A 974 7.79 15.79 -4.68
N LYS A 975 8.16 15.09 -3.60
CA LYS A 975 7.21 14.53 -2.65
C LYS A 975 6.35 15.61 -2.00
N LEU A 976 6.96 16.72 -1.55
CA LEU A 976 6.26 17.87 -0.99
C LEU A 976 5.32 18.54 -2.00
N LEU A 977 5.73 18.65 -3.27
CA LEU A 977 4.91 19.17 -4.36
C LEU A 977 3.66 18.30 -4.56
N ARG A 978 3.83 16.97 -4.64
CA ARG A 978 2.71 16.02 -4.77
C ARG A 978 1.78 16.10 -3.57
N ASP A 979 2.31 16.16 -2.35
CA ASP A 979 1.50 16.23 -1.14
C ASP A 979 0.67 17.53 -1.06
N LEU A 980 1.24 18.69 -1.45
CA LEU A 980 0.47 19.95 -1.52
C LEU A 980 -0.58 19.91 -2.65
N THR A 981 -0.24 19.32 -3.79
CA THR A 981 -1.15 19.12 -4.93
C THR A 981 -2.38 18.31 -4.49
N ARG A 982 -2.15 17.17 -3.82
CA ARG A 982 -3.21 16.27 -3.32
C ARG A 982 -4.13 16.95 -2.31
N GLU A 983 -3.60 17.77 -1.40
CA GLU A 983 -4.41 18.53 -0.44
C GLU A 983 -5.17 19.70 -1.09
N THR A 984 -4.56 20.38 -2.07
CA THR A 984 -5.26 21.44 -2.81
C THR A 984 -6.42 20.88 -3.62
N CYS A 985 -6.23 19.75 -4.31
CA CYS A 985 -7.31 19.03 -4.98
C CYS A 985 -8.33 18.47 -3.98
N GLN A 986 -7.92 18.08 -2.76
CA GLN A 986 -8.85 17.69 -1.70
C GLN A 986 -9.75 18.84 -1.25
N LEU A 987 -9.21 20.07 -1.13
CA LEU A 987 -9.99 21.27 -0.86
C LEU A 987 -11.06 21.51 -1.95
N LEU A 988 -10.66 21.45 -3.22
CA LEU A 988 -11.57 21.61 -4.36
C LEU A 988 -12.65 20.51 -4.40
N SER A 989 -12.26 19.26 -4.17
CA SER A 989 -13.20 18.12 -4.06
C SER A 989 -14.16 18.29 -2.88
N THR A 990 -13.69 18.78 -1.72
CA THR A 990 -14.53 19.04 -0.55
C THR A 990 -15.58 20.10 -0.85
N ALA A 991 -15.18 21.21 -1.51
CA ALA A 991 -16.10 22.25 -1.95
C ALA A 991 -17.15 21.75 -2.96
N SER A 992 -16.84 20.66 -3.65
CA SER A 992 -17.69 19.99 -4.64
C SER A 992 -18.60 18.91 -4.06
N SER A 993 -18.52 18.66 -2.75
CA SER A 993 -19.31 17.61 -2.11
C SER A 993 -20.82 17.88 -2.25
N PRO A 994 -21.65 16.83 -2.39
CA PRO A 994 -23.11 16.99 -2.50
C PRO A 994 -23.72 17.73 -1.31
N ALA A 995 -23.17 17.53 -0.10
CA ALA A 995 -23.63 18.18 1.13
C ALA A 995 -23.53 19.72 1.10
N LEU A 996 -22.54 20.27 0.37
CA LEU A 996 -22.33 21.71 0.22
C LEU A 996 -22.94 22.28 -1.07
N ASN A 997 -23.61 21.44 -1.85
CA ASN A 997 -24.24 21.79 -3.13
C ASN A 997 -25.63 21.15 -3.22
N ILE A 998 -26.50 21.50 -2.27
CA ILE A 998 -27.84 20.90 -2.10
C ILE A 998 -28.74 21.29 -3.28
N ARG A 999 -29.39 20.28 -3.88
CA ARG A 999 -30.50 20.43 -4.82
C ARG A 999 -31.82 20.25 -4.06
N THR A 1000 -32.79 21.17 -4.20
CA THR A 1000 -34.19 20.96 -3.75
C THR A 1000 -34.86 19.95 -4.71
N THR A 1001 -35.47 18.82 -4.33
CA THR A 1001 -36.38 18.42 -3.22
C THR A 1001 -36.29 16.90 -2.88
N PRO A 1002 -36.87 16.44 -1.74
CA PRO A 1002 -36.90 15.04 -1.28
C PRO A 1002 -38.05 14.22 -1.89
N GLN A 1003 -37.82 12.92 -2.14
CA GLN A 1003 -38.86 11.88 -2.06
C GLN A 1003 -38.26 10.47 -1.92
N ASP A 1004 -38.88 9.70 -1.04
CA ASP A 1004 -38.48 8.40 -0.50
C ASP A 1004 -38.25 7.28 -1.52
N GLY A 1005 -37.24 6.46 -1.23
CA GLY A 1005 -37.29 5.00 -1.30
C GLY A 1005 -37.40 4.32 -2.67
N VAL A 1006 -36.27 4.11 -3.35
CA VAL A 1006 -35.88 2.81 -3.95
C VAL A 1006 -34.35 2.75 -4.02
N GLU A 1007 -33.72 1.99 -3.13
CA GLU A 1007 -32.37 1.47 -3.40
C GLU A 1007 -32.48 0.41 -4.48
N GLY A 1008 -32.04 0.75 -5.69
CA GLY A 1008 -32.06 -0.15 -6.83
C GLY A 1008 -31.35 0.46 -8.03
N ASP A 1009 -30.12 -0.01 -8.25
CA ASP A 1009 -29.31 0.04 -9.48
C ASP A 1009 -29.24 1.36 -10.26
N GLY A 1010 -28.06 1.99 -10.22
CA GLY A 1010 -27.81 3.28 -10.84
C GLY A 1010 -27.97 3.27 -12.37
N GLY A 1011 -28.88 4.10 -12.87
CA GLY A 1011 -28.95 4.39 -14.31
C GLY A 1011 -30.30 4.85 -14.84
N GLY A 1012 -31.06 5.64 -14.09
CA GLY A 1012 -32.27 6.31 -14.59
C GLY A 1012 -31.96 7.74 -15.02
N MET A 1013 -32.28 8.09 -16.27
CA MET A 1013 -32.22 9.46 -16.78
C MET A 1013 -33.27 10.33 -16.09
N GLU A 1014 -32.88 11.03 -15.03
CA GLU A 1014 -33.73 12.07 -14.44
C GLU A 1014 -33.69 13.34 -15.31
N VAL A 1015 -34.76 13.42 -16.09
CA VAL A 1015 -35.42 14.58 -16.67
C VAL A 1015 -34.91 15.94 -16.19
N ALA A 1016 -34.48 16.75 -17.16
CA ALA A 1016 -34.27 18.18 -17.03
C ALA A 1016 -35.51 18.86 -16.40
N GLY A 1017 -35.35 19.47 -15.22
CA GLY A 1017 -36.47 20.22 -14.61
C GLY A 1017 -36.30 20.72 -13.17
N SER A 1018 -35.31 20.30 -12.39
CA SER A 1018 -35.10 20.89 -11.05
C SER A 1018 -34.43 22.27 -11.16
N PRO A 1019 -34.99 23.33 -10.55
CA PRO A 1019 -34.38 24.65 -10.55
C PRO A 1019 -33.08 24.61 -9.72
N PHE A 1020 -31.96 24.92 -10.37
CA PHE A 1020 -30.69 25.15 -9.68
C PHE A 1020 -30.85 26.35 -8.74
N ASN A 1021 -30.66 26.15 -7.44
CA ASN A 1021 -30.64 27.24 -6.48
C ASN A 1021 -29.19 27.72 -6.29
N PRO A 1022 -28.82 28.92 -6.77
CA PRO A 1022 -27.45 29.40 -6.66
C PRO A 1022 -27.04 29.70 -5.20
N ALA A 1023 -28.00 29.92 -4.31
CA ALA A 1023 -27.74 30.22 -2.90
C ALA A 1023 -27.28 28.99 -2.09
N THR A 1024 -27.50 27.77 -2.59
CA THR A 1024 -27.16 26.52 -1.89
C THR A 1024 -25.98 25.78 -2.54
N SER A 1025 -25.28 26.41 -3.49
CA SER A 1025 -24.12 25.83 -4.17
C SER A 1025 -22.83 26.58 -3.82
N LEU A 1026 -21.96 25.92 -3.07
CA LEU A 1026 -20.63 26.45 -2.75
C LEU A 1026 -19.76 26.61 -4.00
N ILE A 1027 -19.91 25.72 -5.00
CA ILE A 1027 -19.19 25.88 -6.28
C ILE A 1027 -19.60 27.17 -6.98
N TRP A 1028 -20.90 27.47 -7.03
CA TRP A 1028 -21.36 28.74 -7.58
C TRP A 1028 -20.87 29.94 -6.78
N PHE A 1029 -20.89 29.88 -5.44
CA PHE A 1029 -20.29 30.91 -4.59
C PHE A 1029 -18.81 31.13 -4.92
N LEU A 1030 -18.01 30.06 -5.06
CA LEU A 1030 -16.61 30.15 -5.45
C LEU A 1030 -16.43 30.80 -6.84
N MET A 1031 -17.28 30.42 -7.81
CA MET A 1031 -17.20 30.95 -9.19
C MET A 1031 -17.53 32.46 -9.28
N GLN A 1032 -18.18 33.05 -8.27
CA GLN A 1032 -18.42 34.50 -8.23
C GLN A 1032 -17.16 35.31 -7.84
N HIS A 1033 -16.12 34.66 -7.32
CA HIS A 1033 -14.90 35.33 -6.86
C HIS A 1033 -13.81 35.27 -7.94
N GLY A 1034 -13.78 36.26 -8.84
CA GLY A 1034 -12.95 36.31 -10.06
C GLY A 1034 -11.58 35.60 -10.01
N ASP A 1035 -10.63 36.13 -9.21
CA ASP A 1035 -9.26 35.57 -9.14
C ASP A 1035 -9.22 34.17 -8.52
N ALA A 1036 -10.06 33.91 -7.51
CA ALA A 1036 -10.14 32.63 -6.82
C ALA A 1036 -10.76 31.54 -7.70
N ALA A 1037 -11.80 31.89 -8.44
CA ALA A 1037 -12.46 31.04 -9.43
C ALA A 1037 -11.47 30.65 -10.52
N THR A 1038 -10.75 31.63 -11.05
CA THR A 1038 -9.71 31.42 -12.06
C THR A 1038 -8.63 30.48 -11.54
N ALA A 1039 -8.09 30.74 -10.34
CA ALA A 1039 -7.09 29.88 -9.72
C ALA A 1039 -7.58 28.45 -9.47
N ALA A 1040 -8.81 28.27 -8.96
CA ALA A 1040 -9.40 26.95 -8.72
C ALA A 1040 -9.62 26.16 -10.02
N LEU A 1041 -10.10 26.83 -11.08
CA LEU A 1041 -10.28 26.22 -12.39
C LEU A 1041 -8.95 25.77 -12.99
N HIS A 1042 -7.92 26.62 -12.97
CA HIS A 1042 -6.60 26.26 -13.48
C HIS A 1042 -6.01 25.08 -12.71
N VAL A 1043 -5.99 25.11 -11.38
CA VAL A 1043 -5.48 23.99 -10.57
C VAL A 1043 -6.26 22.70 -10.85
N GLY A 1044 -7.59 22.76 -10.89
CA GLY A 1044 -8.42 21.58 -11.17
C GLY A 1044 -8.21 20.99 -12.56
N ILE A 1045 -8.02 21.83 -13.59
CA ILE A 1045 -7.82 21.41 -14.97
C ILE A 1045 -6.38 20.92 -15.20
N GLU A 1046 -5.37 21.68 -14.75
CA GLU A 1046 -3.96 21.33 -14.88
C GLU A 1046 -3.60 20.07 -14.07
N ALA A 1047 -4.25 19.83 -12.93
CA ALA A 1047 -4.06 18.61 -12.15
C ALA A 1047 -4.44 17.33 -12.90
N LEU A 1048 -5.30 17.40 -13.93
CA LEU A 1048 -5.58 16.25 -14.79
C LEU A 1048 -4.36 15.87 -15.66
N GLU A 1049 -3.50 16.85 -15.95
CA GLU A 1049 -2.29 16.70 -16.78
C GLU A 1049 -1.02 16.47 -15.95
N TRP A 1050 -1.07 16.65 -14.64
CA TRP A 1050 0.07 16.33 -13.77
C TRP A 1050 0.17 14.81 -13.55
N PRO A 1051 1.38 14.21 -13.59
CA PRO A 1051 1.57 12.77 -13.45
C PRO A 1051 1.41 12.29 -12.00
N ASP A 1052 0.26 12.57 -11.36
CA ASP A 1052 -0.09 12.15 -10.00
C ASP A 1052 -1.53 11.60 -9.92
N SER A 1053 -1.65 10.28 -10.04
CA SER A 1053 -2.95 9.57 -10.16
C SER A 1053 -3.93 9.85 -9.01
N GLU A 1054 -3.43 9.99 -7.78
CA GLU A 1054 -4.27 10.32 -6.60
C GLU A 1054 -4.92 11.71 -6.70
N SER A 1055 -4.19 12.70 -7.24
CA SER A 1055 -4.71 14.06 -7.38
C SER A 1055 -5.78 14.13 -8.47
N VAL A 1056 -5.65 13.33 -9.53
CA VAL A 1056 -6.58 13.28 -10.68
C VAL A 1056 -7.98 12.88 -10.24
N HIS A 1057 -8.13 11.83 -9.42
CA HIS A 1057 -9.45 11.43 -8.91
C HIS A 1057 -10.15 12.56 -8.13
N LYS A 1058 -9.40 13.30 -7.29
CA LYS A 1058 -9.94 14.44 -6.53
C LYS A 1058 -10.29 15.62 -7.45
N ALA A 1059 -9.44 15.92 -8.42
CA ALA A 1059 -9.66 16.96 -9.41
C ALA A 1059 -10.88 16.66 -10.30
N LEU A 1060 -11.10 15.39 -10.67
CA LEU A 1060 -12.26 14.95 -11.45
C LEU A 1060 -13.59 15.23 -10.74
N VAL A 1061 -13.66 15.02 -9.42
CA VAL A 1061 -14.86 15.35 -8.62
C VAL A 1061 -15.18 16.85 -8.74
N PHE A 1062 -14.15 17.70 -8.67
CA PHE A 1062 -14.31 19.15 -8.84
C PHE A 1062 -14.70 19.53 -10.27
N CYS A 1063 -13.99 19.04 -11.27
CA CYS A 1063 -14.27 19.29 -12.68
C CYS A 1063 -15.70 18.86 -13.07
N ALA A 1064 -16.17 17.72 -12.58
CA ALA A 1064 -17.55 17.26 -12.78
C ALA A 1064 -18.58 18.19 -12.13
N ALA A 1065 -18.33 18.66 -10.91
CA ALA A 1065 -19.22 19.62 -10.23
C ALA A 1065 -19.27 20.97 -10.96
N VAL A 1066 -18.13 21.48 -11.41
CA VAL A 1066 -18.05 22.70 -12.23
C VAL A 1066 -18.78 22.54 -13.56
N ALA A 1067 -18.58 21.43 -14.27
CA ALA A 1067 -19.28 21.14 -15.52
C ALA A 1067 -20.81 21.07 -15.32
N ASN A 1068 -21.26 20.52 -14.19
CA ASN A 1068 -22.68 20.51 -13.83
C ASN A 1068 -23.23 21.93 -13.64
N VAL A 1069 -22.52 22.78 -12.89
CA VAL A 1069 -22.94 24.17 -12.66
C VAL A 1069 -22.94 24.96 -13.97
N ALA A 1070 -21.92 24.79 -14.82
CA ALA A 1070 -21.83 25.42 -16.13
C ALA A 1070 -23.01 25.06 -17.06
N ALA A 1071 -23.49 23.82 -16.99
CA ALA A 1071 -24.64 23.36 -17.78
C ALA A 1071 -25.99 23.89 -17.26
N LEU A 1072 -26.11 24.11 -15.94
CA LEU A 1072 -27.35 24.55 -15.29
C LEU A 1072 -27.52 26.08 -15.32
N VAL A 1073 -26.41 26.83 -15.28
CA VAL A 1073 -26.43 28.30 -15.30
C VAL A 1073 -26.30 28.80 -16.74
N SER A 1074 -27.41 29.25 -17.31
CA SER A 1074 -27.47 29.73 -18.70
C SER A 1074 -26.69 31.04 -18.94
N ASP A 1075 -26.46 31.86 -17.92
CA ASP A 1075 -25.90 33.22 -18.05
C ASP A 1075 -24.36 33.30 -17.95
N SER A 1076 -23.65 32.18 -17.80
CA SER A 1076 -22.18 32.16 -17.61
C SER A 1076 -21.43 31.63 -18.85
N TYR A 1077 -21.35 32.46 -19.90
CA TYR A 1077 -20.67 32.10 -21.16
C TYR A 1077 -19.17 31.78 -20.95
N GLN A 1078 -18.47 32.57 -20.13
CA GLN A 1078 -17.04 32.38 -19.86
C GLN A 1078 -16.75 31.02 -19.20
N LEU A 1079 -17.57 30.59 -18.24
CA LEU A 1079 -17.41 29.30 -17.58
C LEU A 1079 -17.69 28.14 -18.55
N GLN A 1080 -18.73 28.28 -19.37
CA GLN A 1080 -19.06 27.28 -20.40
C GLN A 1080 -17.94 27.15 -21.44
N GLU A 1081 -17.29 28.25 -21.81
CA GLU A 1081 -16.15 28.25 -22.73
C GLU A 1081 -14.93 27.54 -22.11
N VAL A 1082 -14.56 27.87 -20.88
CA VAL A 1082 -13.44 27.21 -20.16
C VAL A 1082 -13.69 25.70 -19.99
N VAL A 1083 -14.92 25.30 -19.63
CA VAL A 1083 -15.28 23.87 -19.50
C VAL A 1083 -15.27 23.18 -20.87
N GLY A 1084 -15.88 23.81 -21.88
CA GLY A 1084 -16.03 23.22 -23.21
C GLY A 1084 -14.73 23.15 -24.00
N LYS A 1085 -13.77 24.04 -23.73
CA LYS A 1085 -12.46 24.13 -24.41
C LYS A 1085 -11.35 23.53 -23.56
N ASP A 1086 -11.02 24.18 -22.45
CA ASP A 1086 -9.79 23.92 -21.70
C ASP A 1086 -9.92 22.64 -20.88
N MET A 1087 -10.99 22.49 -20.10
CA MET A 1087 -11.24 21.26 -19.32
C MET A 1087 -11.42 20.04 -20.23
N PHE A 1088 -12.18 20.19 -21.33
CA PHE A 1088 -12.39 19.11 -22.30
C PHE A 1088 -11.08 18.70 -22.99
N SER A 1089 -10.25 19.67 -23.41
CA SER A 1089 -8.93 19.38 -24.00
C SER A 1089 -7.99 18.72 -23.00
N SER A 1090 -7.94 19.21 -21.77
CA SER A 1090 -7.09 18.66 -20.72
C SER A 1090 -7.51 17.25 -20.29
N ALA A 1091 -8.82 16.95 -20.25
CA ALA A 1091 -9.29 15.59 -20.01
C ALA A 1091 -8.88 14.60 -21.13
N ILE A 1092 -8.76 15.06 -22.38
CA ILE A 1092 -8.20 14.26 -23.48
C ILE A 1092 -6.69 14.07 -23.30
N ARG A 1093 -5.93 15.13 -23.00
CA ARG A 1093 -4.48 15.03 -22.73
C ARG A 1093 -4.17 14.16 -21.52
N ALA A 1094 -5.02 14.19 -20.49
CA ALA A 1094 -4.91 13.33 -19.32
C ALA A 1094 -4.99 11.83 -19.68
N LEU A 1095 -5.73 11.46 -20.74
CA LEU A 1095 -5.77 10.09 -21.24
C LEU A 1095 -4.49 9.66 -21.99
N MET A 1096 -3.60 10.60 -22.32
CA MET A 1096 -2.27 10.30 -22.89
C MET A 1096 -1.25 9.90 -21.81
N LEU A 1097 -1.53 10.18 -20.54
CA LEU A 1097 -0.64 9.85 -19.43
C LEU A 1097 -0.88 8.43 -18.92
N GLU A 1098 0.18 7.64 -18.82
CA GLU A 1098 0.11 6.27 -18.33
C GLU A 1098 -0.32 6.19 -16.86
N SER A 1099 0.06 7.18 -16.04
CA SER A 1099 -0.33 7.29 -14.63
C SER A 1099 -1.85 7.32 -14.42
N ASN A 1100 -2.62 7.72 -15.44
CA ASN A 1100 -4.05 8.00 -15.32
C ASN A 1100 -4.95 6.83 -15.71
N ALA A 1101 -4.42 5.62 -15.95
CA ALA A 1101 -5.29 4.53 -16.37
C ALA A 1101 -6.24 4.01 -15.28
N SER A 1102 -5.92 4.24 -13.98
CA SER A 1102 -6.86 3.99 -12.88
C SER A 1102 -8.09 4.91 -12.99
N ALA A 1103 -7.91 6.13 -13.48
CA ALA A 1103 -8.95 7.14 -13.64
C ALA A 1103 -9.62 7.13 -15.03
N GLN A 1104 -9.28 6.18 -15.91
CA GLN A 1104 -9.74 6.19 -17.32
C GLN A 1104 -11.28 6.23 -17.44
N ALA A 1105 -11.99 5.48 -16.58
CA ALA A 1105 -13.44 5.38 -16.64
C ALA A 1105 -14.14 6.68 -16.22
N GLU A 1106 -13.54 7.38 -15.26
CA GLU A 1106 -14.00 8.67 -14.76
C GLU A 1106 -13.69 9.80 -15.76
N LEU A 1107 -12.49 9.81 -16.36
CA LEU A 1107 -12.12 10.75 -17.43
C LEU A 1107 -13.04 10.63 -18.65
N VAL A 1108 -13.32 9.41 -19.12
CA VAL A 1108 -14.29 9.17 -20.21
C VAL A 1108 -15.71 9.56 -19.78
N GLY A 1109 -16.05 9.38 -18.50
CA GLY A 1109 -17.29 9.86 -17.91
C GLY A 1109 -17.42 11.39 -17.96
N LEU A 1110 -16.37 12.12 -17.58
CA LEU A 1110 -16.33 13.58 -17.63
C LEU A 1110 -16.47 14.09 -19.07
N LEU A 1111 -15.74 13.49 -20.02
CA LEU A 1111 -15.85 13.84 -21.45
C LEU A 1111 -17.29 13.62 -21.95
N ARG A 1112 -17.95 12.52 -21.55
CA ARG A 1112 -19.36 12.26 -21.87
C ARG A 1112 -20.27 13.35 -21.33
N ASP A 1113 -20.12 13.69 -20.05
CA ASP A 1113 -20.98 14.66 -19.39
C ASP A 1113 -20.82 16.06 -19.98
N ILE A 1114 -19.59 16.49 -20.27
CA ILE A 1114 -19.33 17.76 -20.96
C ILE A 1114 -19.97 17.76 -22.35
N TYR A 1115 -19.75 16.69 -23.14
CA TYR A 1115 -20.25 16.63 -24.52
C TYR A 1115 -21.78 16.63 -24.59
N LEU A 1116 -22.47 15.84 -23.76
CA LEU A 1116 -23.94 15.76 -23.79
C LEU A 1116 -24.61 17.02 -23.23
N ARG A 1117 -24.06 17.60 -22.16
CA ARG A 1117 -24.70 18.72 -21.46
C ARG A 1117 -24.39 20.08 -22.09
N LEU A 1118 -23.18 20.27 -22.58
CA LEU A 1118 -22.75 21.53 -23.21
C LEU A 1118 -22.76 21.46 -24.74
N GLY A 1119 -22.57 20.28 -25.36
CA GLY A 1119 -22.45 20.15 -26.82
C GLY A 1119 -23.72 20.51 -27.60
N SER A 1120 -24.90 20.42 -26.97
CA SER A 1120 -26.16 20.89 -27.59
C SER A 1120 -26.31 22.41 -27.61
N ARG A 1121 -25.59 23.12 -26.72
CA ARG A 1121 -25.68 24.57 -26.53
C ARG A 1121 -24.47 25.32 -27.09
N HIS A 1122 -23.32 24.67 -27.15
CA HIS A 1122 -22.05 25.28 -27.51
C HIS A 1122 -21.26 24.40 -28.49
N SER A 1123 -20.73 25.00 -29.57
CA SER A 1123 -19.96 24.27 -30.61
C SER A 1123 -18.54 23.90 -30.19
N THR A 1124 -18.07 24.35 -29.02
CA THR A 1124 -16.66 24.26 -28.62
C THR A 1124 -16.17 22.82 -28.40
N PRO A 1125 -16.88 21.93 -27.67
CA PRO A 1125 -16.45 20.54 -27.55
C PRO A 1125 -16.32 19.85 -28.92
N ARG A 1126 -17.22 20.18 -29.86
CA ARG A 1126 -17.17 19.69 -31.24
C ARG A 1126 -15.92 20.19 -31.99
N GLN A 1127 -15.56 21.46 -31.82
CA GLN A 1127 -14.34 22.02 -32.41
C GLN A 1127 -13.07 21.39 -31.85
N VAL A 1128 -13.03 21.08 -30.55
CA VAL A 1128 -11.88 20.39 -29.93
C VAL A 1128 -11.70 18.99 -30.51
N LEU A 1129 -12.79 18.23 -30.70
CA LEU A 1129 -12.70 16.91 -31.34
C LEU A 1129 -12.24 17.01 -32.80
N LEU A 1130 -12.74 18.00 -33.56
CA LEU A 1130 -12.29 18.23 -34.94
C LEU A 1130 -10.83 18.68 -35.06
N ALA A 1131 -10.23 19.20 -33.99
CA ALA A 1131 -8.82 19.60 -33.96
C ALA A 1131 -7.86 18.41 -33.80
N LEU A 1132 -8.35 17.20 -33.50
CA LEU A 1132 -7.51 16.00 -33.38
C LEU A 1132 -7.10 15.47 -34.78
N PRO A 1133 -5.84 15.04 -34.96
CA PRO A 1133 -5.22 14.80 -36.27
C PRO A 1133 -5.88 13.70 -37.14
N SER A 1134 -6.78 12.88 -36.58
CA SER A 1134 -7.37 11.70 -37.23
C SER A 1134 -8.91 11.76 -37.36
N ILE A 1135 -9.56 12.87 -36.95
CA ILE A 1135 -11.03 12.98 -36.93
C ILE A 1135 -11.53 13.78 -38.14
N THR A 1136 -12.44 13.19 -38.91
CA THR A 1136 -13.13 13.88 -40.02
C THR A 1136 -14.55 14.29 -39.62
N PRO A 1137 -15.15 15.32 -40.26
CA PRO A 1137 -16.53 15.73 -40.00
C PRO A 1137 -17.55 14.59 -40.13
N ASP A 1138 -17.34 13.68 -41.09
CA ASP A 1138 -18.21 12.54 -41.34
C ASP A 1138 -18.12 11.51 -40.19
N THR A 1139 -16.90 11.19 -39.74
CA THR A 1139 -16.68 10.29 -38.59
C THR A 1139 -17.29 10.83 -37.30
N LEU A 1140 -17.24 12.15 -37.10
CA LEU A 1140 -17.84 12.80 -35.93
C LEU A 1140 -19.37 12.74 -35.99
N SER A 1141 -19.97 12.94 -37.16
CA SER A 1141 -21.43 12.85 -37.34
C SER A 1141 -21.96 11.43 -37.08
N ALA A 1142 -21.22 10.40 -37.50
CA ALA A 1142 -21.54 9.00 -37.23
C ALA A 1142 -21.44 8.67 -35.74
N PHE A 1143 -20.43 9.22 -35.05
CA PHE A 1143 -20.30 9.11 -33.61
C PHE A 1143 -21.46 9.80 -32.87
N GLU A 1144 -21.83 11.03 -33.25
CA GLU A 1144 -22.97 11.74 -32.66
C GLU A 1144 -24.28 10.97 -32.83
N ALA A 1145 -24.53 10.39 -34.00
CA ALA A 1145 -25.70 9.56 -34.25
C ALA A 1145 -25.72 8.30 -33.36
N ALA A 1146 -24.56 7.65 -33.17
CA ALA A 1146 -24.44 6.49 -32.28
C ALA A 1146 -24.64 6.86 -30.80
N LEU A 1147 -24.11 8.02 -30.37
CA LEU A 1147 -24.21 8.48 -28.98
C LEU A 1147 -25.66 8.82 -28.59
N HIS A 1148 -26.43 9.46 -29.47
CA HIS A 1148 -27.82 9.84 -29.20
C HIS A 1148 -28.82 8.68 -29.34
N LYS A 1149 -28.46 7.63 -30.09
CA LYS A 1149 -29.31 6.43 -30.26
C LYS A 1149 -29.42 5.59 -28.99
N THR A 1150 -28.45 5.74 -28.10
CA THR A 1150 -28.28 4.88 -26.92
C THR A 1150 -28.54 5.68 -25.64
N SER A 1151 -29.43 5.21 -24.77
CA SER A 1151 -29.72 5.85 -23.47
C SER A 1151 -28.85 5.35 -22.31
N SER A 1152 -28.12 4.24 -22.50
CA SER A 1152 -27.25 3.67 -21.47
C SER A 1152 -25.95 4.46 -21.29
N ALA A 1153 -25.72 4.98 -20.08
CA ALA A 1153 -24.49 5.69 -19.73
C ALA A 1153 -23.22 4.84 -19.85
N LYS A 1154 -23.34 3.51 -19.73
CA LYS A 1154 -22.21 2.57 -19.91
C LYS A 1154 -21.84 2.45 -21.39
N GLU A 1155 -22.84 2.31 -22.26
CA GLU A 1155 -22.64 2.21 -23.70
C GLU A 1155 -22.18 3.53 -24.31
N GLN A 1156 -22.71 4.67 -23.85
CA GLN A 1156 -22.25 6.00 -24.25
C GLN A 1156 -20.76 6.23 -23.93
N ARG A 1157 -20.30 5.81 -22.73
CA ARG A 1157 -18.87 5.84 -22.38
C ARG A 1157 -18.04 4.95 -23.31
N GLN A 1158 -18.55 3.77 -23.66
CA GLN A 1158 -17.89 2.86 -24.59
C GLN A 1158 -17.78 3.46 -26.00
N HIS A 1159 -18.81 4.14 -26.50
CA HIS A 1159 -18.75 4.86 -27.77
C HIS A 1159 -17.71 5.97 -27.78
N ILE A 1160 -17.64 6.78 -26.71
CA ILE A 1160 -16.60 7.82 -26.58
C ILE A 1160 -15.21 7.19 -26.53
N LYS A 1161 -15.03 6.13 -25.75
CA LYS A 1161 -13.75 5.40 -25.69
C LYS A 1161 -13.34 4.86 -27.05
N ALA A 1162 -14.24 4.20 -27.77
CA ALA A 1162 -13.96 3.66 -29.10
C ALA A 1162 -13.62 4.75 -30.12
N PHE A 1163 -14.34 5.88 -30.08
CA PHE A 1163 -14.09 7.04 -30.92
C PHE A 1163 -12.70 7.65 -30.66
N LEU A 1164 -12.35 7.87 -29.39
CA LEU A 1164 -11.04 8.41 -29.02
C LEU A 1164 -9.90 7.45 -29.36
N LEU A 1165 -10.08 6.13 -29.19
CA LEU A 1165 -9.09 5.13 -29.61
C LEU A 1165 -8.88 5.14 -31.13
N SER A 1166 -9.95 5.29 -31.92
CA SER A 1166 -9.84 5.42 -33.37
C SER A 1166 -9.11 6.71 -33.80
N ALA A 1167 -9.15 7.75 -32.96
CA ALA A 1167 -8.54 9.04 -33.24
C ALA A 1167 -7.07 9.16 -32.76
N GLY A 1168 -6.77 8.66 -31.56
CA GLY A 1168 -5.49 8.83 -30.88
C GLY A 1168 -4.55 7.61 -30.93
N GLY A 1169 -5.05 6.43 -31.32
CA GLY A 1169 -4.26 5.20 -31.39
C GLY A 1169 -3.47 4.93 -30.09
N ASP A 1170 -2.19 4.55 -30.25
CA ASP A 1170 -1.28 4.20 -29.15
C ASP A 1170 -0.86 5.39 -28.26
N GLN A 1171 -1.23 6.63 -28.63
CA GLN A 1171 -0.89 7.83 -27.85
C GLN A 1171 -1.74 7.97 -26.58
N LEU A 1172 -2.93 7.36 -26.54
CA LEU A 1172 -3.84 7.38 -25.39
C LEU A 1172 -3.49 6.27 -24.39
N LYS A 1173 -2.30 6.40 -23.78
CA LYS A 1173 -1.71 5.38 -22.89
C LYS A 1173 -2.60 4.94 -21.73
N ALA A 1174 -3.51 5.80 -21.25
CA ALA A 1174 -4.47 5.45 -20.20
C ALA A 1174 -5.62 4.55 -20.67
N LEU A 1175 -5.95 4.55 -21.97
CA LEU A 1175 -7.04 3.76 -22.55
C LEU A 1175 -6.59 2.40 -23.09
N ILE A 1176 -5.29 2.29 -23.40
CA ILE A 1176 -4.63 0.99 -23.60
C ILE A 1176 -4.87 0.21 -22.30
N PRO A 1177 -5.34 -1.05 -22.34
CA PRO A 1177 -5.39 -1.88 -21.15
C PRO A 1177 -4.00 -1.82 -20.52
N GLN A 1178 -3.90 -1.16 -19.37
CA GLN A 1178 -2.63 -0.99 -18.68
C GLN A 1178 -1.98 -2.36 -18.61
N LYS A 1179 -0.66 -2.37 -18.78
CA LYS A 1179 0.23 -3.51 -18.56
C LYS A 1179 0.12 -3.97 -17.10
N ASN A 1180 -1.03 -4.50 -16.75
CA ASN A 1180 -1.13 -5.50 -15.75
C ASN A 1180 -0.35 -6.67 -16.36
N THR A 1181 0.81 -6.94 -15.80
CA THR A 1181 1.31 -8.31 -15.57
C THR A 1181 0.27 -9.23 -14.86
N ASN A 1182 -1.01 -8.82 -14.82
CA ASN A 1182 -2.13 -9.30 -14.03
C ASN A 1182 -3.44 -9.43 -14.87
N VAL A 1183 -3.37 -9.63 -16.19
CA VAL A 1183 -4.56 -10.11 -16.96
C VAL A 1183 -4.42 -11.59 -17.31
N ILE A 1184 -4.15 -12.38 -16.28
CA ILE A 1184 -4.85 -13.62 -15.96
C ILE A 1184 -5.33 -13.45 -14.52
N THR A 1185 -6.63 -13.53 -14.28
CA THR A 1185 -7.35 -13.11 -13.05
C THR A 1185 -7.02 -13.91 -11.77
N ASN A 1186 -5.92 -14.65 -11.72
CA ASN A 1186 -5.56 -15.54 -10.61
C ASN A 1186 -4.14 -15.33 -10.04
N VAL A 1187 -3.42 -14.30 -10.45
CA VAL A 1187 -2.14 -13.95 -9.82
C VAL A 1187 -2.40 -13.02 -8.65
N THR A 1188 -2.28 -13.54 -7.43
CA THR A 1188 -2.10 -12.72 -6.23
C THR A 1188 -0.85 -11.86 -6.43
N ASN A 1189 -0.99 -10.55 -6.21
CA ASN A 1189 0.08 -9.56 -6.23
C ASN A 1189 1.44 -10.13 -5.81
N ARG A 1190 2.42 -10.18 -6.73
CA ARG A 1190 3.86 -10.27 -6.42
C ARG A 1190 4.32 -9.00 -5.69
N VAL A 1191 3.79 -8.74 -4.48
CA VAL A 1191 4.14 -7.57 -3.66
C VAL A 1191 4.93 -7.96 -2.41
N THR A 1192 5.22 -9.24 -2.16
CA THR A 1192 6.08 -9.64 -1.01
C THR A 1192 7.21 -10.63 -1.32
N ALA A 1193 7.48 -10.96 -2.58
CA ALA A 1193 8.60 -11.86 -2.95
C ALA A 1193 9.46 -11.34 -4.12
N GLY A 1194 9.25 -10.09 -4.55
CA GLY A 1194 9.89 -9.51 -5.73
C GLY A 1194 11.39 -9.22 -5.58
N HIS A 1195 11.94 -9.22 -4.37
CA HIS A 1195 13.36 -8.91 -4.13
C HIS A 1195 14.27 -10.12 -3.92
N PHE A 1196 13.72 -11.34 -3.84
CA PHE A 1196 14.53 -12.57 -3.77
C PHE A 1196 14.77 -13.21 -5.15
N SER A 1197 13.95 -12.90 -6.16
CA SER A 1197 14.07 -13.44 -7.52
C SER A 1197 15.09 -12.71 -8.41
N GLU A 1198 15.55 -11.50 -8.06
CA GLU A 1198 16.63 -10.85 -8.82
C GLU A 1198 17.97 -11.61 -8.72
N ARG A 1199 18.15 -12.48 -7.71
CA ARG A 1199 19.30 -13.40 -7.64
C ARG A 1199 19.24 -14.52 -8.68
N ALA A 1200 18.05 -14.98 -9.07
CA ALA A 1200 17.89 -15.96 -10.15
C ALA A 1200 18.27 -15.36 -11.52
N SER A 1201 18.00 -14.07 -11.74
CA SER A 1201 18.41 -13.39 -13.00
C SER A 1201 19.91 -13.07 -13.09
N ARG A 1202 20.63 -13.07 -11.96
CA ARG A 1202 22.10 -12.94 -11.95
C ARG A 1202 22.81 -14.29 -12.10
N HIS A 1203 22.18 -15.40 -11.70
CA HIS A 1203 22.72 -16.74 -11.92
C HIS A 1203 22.44 -17.35 -13.30
N GLU A 1204 21.67 -16.69 -14.17
CA GLU A 1204 21.63 -17.06 -15.60
C GLU A 1204 22.91 -16.66 -16.38
N ARG A 1205 23.91 -16.03 -15.73
CA ARG A 1205 25.13 -15.54 -16.38
C ARG A 1205 26.45 -16.13 -15.91
N GLU A 1206 26.46 -17.01 -14.93
CA GLU A 1206 27.69 -17.70 -14.53
C GLU A 1206 27.46 -19.20 -14.65
N ASP A 1207 28.27 -19.79 -15.54
CA ASP A 1207 28.53 -21.22 -15.75
C ASP A 1207 27.51 -22.19 -15.13
N PHE A 1208 26.84 -22.95 -16.00
CA PHE A 1208 26.25 -24.24 -15.62
C PHE A 1208 27.32 -25.07 -14.91
N GLY A 1209 27.35 -24.94 -13.58
CA GLY A 1209 28.17 -25.74 -12.69
C GLY A 1209 27.89 -27.19 -12.99
N SER A 1210 28.96 -27.97 -13.08
CA SER A 1210 28.99 -29.42 -13.22
C SER A 1210 27.71 -30.08 -12.69
N ILE A 1211 26.88 -30.57 -13.62
CA ILE A 1211 25.80 -31.53 -13.37
C ILE A 1211 26.34 -32.57 -12.38
N GLY A 1212 25.82 -32.52 -11.15
CA GLY A 1212 26.26 -33.28 -9.99
C GLY A 1212 25.98 -34.76 -10.20
N LEU A 1213 26.94 -35.41 -10.84
CA LEU A 1213 26.96 -36.79 -11.29
C LEU A 1213 26.97 -37.83 -10.14
N ALA A 1214 26.74 -37.41 -8.90
CA ALA A 1214 26.89 -38.22 -7.70
C ALA A 1214 25.57 -38.53 -6.98
N ALA A 1215 24.44 -37.97 -7.39
CA ALA A 1215 23.17 -38.11 -6.66
C ALA A 1215 22.18 -39.15 -7.24
N ILE A 1216 22.56 -39.89 -8.29
CA ILE A 1216 21.72 -40.96 -8.90
C ILE A 1216 22.30 -42.37 -8.61
N ILE A 1217 23.27 -42.48 -7.70
CA ILE A 1217 23.72 -43.75 -7.10
C ILE A 1217 23.40 -43.68 -5.61
#